data_AF-A0A2S6N111-F1
#
_entry.id   AF-A0A2S6N111-F1
#
_cell.length_a   1.000
_cell.length_b   1.000
_cell.length_c   1.000
_cell.angle_alpha   90.00
_cell.angle_beta   90.00
_cell.angle_gamma   90.00
#
_symmetry.space_group_name_H-M   'P 1'
#
loop_
_entity.id
_entity.type
_entity.pdbx_description
1 polymer ?
#
loop_
_entity_poly.entity_id
_entity_poly.type
_entity_poly.pdbx_seq_one_letter_code
_entity_poly.pdbx_strand_id
1 'polypeptide(L)'
;MPAGDAGSGASLTALARTAINEGLAALAANRREHALRWLERAHRLLPNDPNATLSLASACLAQDPGRAEALFAGIAAQYDVRQAWLGLAAARLRVAGADAAAEPLGVALSRHVLGVETASLAQQIVSCRALAGWCGLRSDGRLEVHAAAPGRVRVSLDGTALRGLRLPGGWQHGSRIEVRVGDLPLLGSPIRIDVIRRVSGCVEVFQGGVRGWAWHPGDPGRPAELTLSYASGGLTQSVIAGDDTMPVPDTGPLAHARWFTLARADLLDAPGPIHVRGPDGTDLLGSPLDPFADQALHVAAALQLGQSYPAGPPRKRMIAAADTAHILGASNTVLPADCPAAAKPVGADPVGADRRRRATVVVIPVHNGETVALDCLRSVLASMPDDARVLVVDDGSSEPGLVAALDGLARQGRIRLLRHATAQGFPASANAGIRAARDQDVVLLNSDTLVPPGWLQRLRDAAYAAHDIGTVTPLSNDATILSYPGVAGSNPVPDQGATNRLDRMAERANGGTLADIPVGVGFCLFLRRDCLTAVGSFRTDLFAQGYGEENDLCLRARMLGWRNVALTGLFVGHMGGSSFGADAAHLRARNGRILEQLHPGHQALIDDFVTRDPLAEPRRRIDLARWREAGRAWRESVILVTHDEGGGVEARVRQAVAAHAASGRRPVVLRPARTAQDEPAIAVRDGVADDFHNLVFAMPREQAALLRLLRPARAVEVHHFLQHPPAMYDVVAKLGLPYEVHIHDYAWFCPRVLLVGGHNRYCGEPDLHECEACVADHGSFLHEEISVAALRQRSAAFLSGAHRVVVPSADTACRVQRHFPELSPVLVPHEDDQDIPRLASIRADSVGGRHGGCRNVMAGGASRRARPTKSAPMRLAPVRPVGAGRPRVCVVGAIGVHKGYDVLLACARDAARRGLDIEFVVVGHTIDDARMMATGRVFVTGRFAPGEAVDMIVAQQARLGFVTSIAPETWCLSLGDIWRAGLPVAAFDIGAPAERLKKTGFGFLLPLGLSPGAINNALIAAIGTAGDG
;
A
#
# COMPACT_ATOMS: atom_id res chain seq x y z
N MET A 1 -26.25 -0.50 -4.91
CA MET A 1 -26.47 -1.18 -3.60
C MET A 1 -26.00 -0.24 -2.52
N PRO A 2 -26.64 -0.15 -1.33
CA PRO A 2 -26.09 0.66 -0.26
C PRO A 2 -24.67 0.16 0.01
N ALA A 3 -23.73 1.10 -0.01
CA ALA A 3 -22.35 0.89 0.38
C ALA A 3 -22.37 0.19 1.74
N GLY A 4 -21.97 -1.08 1.73
CA GLY A 4 -21.69 -1.80 2.96
C GLY A 4 -20.49 -1.11 3.60
N ASP A 5 -20.81 -0.32 4.61
CA ASP A 5 -20.01 0.11 5.74
C ASP A 5 -18.48 0.09 5.59
N ALA A 6 -17.90 1.20 6.02
CA ALA A 6 -16.53 1.33 6.50
C ALA A 6 -16.23 0.47 7.76
N GLY A 7 -16.73 -0.76 7.81
CA GLY A 7 -16.39 -1.86 8.73
C GLY A 7 -15.75 -3.06 8.03
N SER A 8 -15.44 -2.99 6.73
CA SER A 8 -15.03 -4.14 5.91
C SER A 8 -13.62 -4.69 6.18
N GLY A 9 -12.72 -3.89 6.77
CA GLY A 9 -11.36 -4.33 7.12
C GLY A 9 -11.35 -5.45 8.18
N ALA A 10 -12.22 -5.35 9.19
CA ALA A 10 -12.36 -6.37 10.22
C ALA A 10 -12.99 -7.67 9.67
N SER A 11 -13.88 -7.56 8.68
CA SER A 11 -14.55 -8.72 8.07
C SER A 11 -13.64 -9.51 7.11
N LEU A 12 -12.80 -8.84 6.33
CA LEU A 12 -11.88 -9.51 5.40
C LEU A 12 -10.74 -10.23 6.14
N THR A 13 -10.17 -9.58 7.15
CA THR A 13 -9.11 -10.18 7.98
C THR A 13 -9.63 -11.40 8.74
N ALA A 14 -10.86 -11.36 9.26
CA ALA A 14 -11.50 -12.53 9.87
C ALA A 14 -11.66 -13.70 8.89
N LEU A 15 -12.18 -13.44 7.67
CA LEU A 15 -12.35 -14.46 6.63
C LEU A 15 -11.01 -15.07 6.18
N ALA A 16 -9.98 -14.24 6.01
CA ALA A 16 -8.65 -14.71 5.66
C ALA A 16 -8.04 -15.57 6.78
N ARG A 17 -8.20 -15.17 8.03
CA ARG A 17 -7.72 -15.94 9.20
C ARG A 17 -8.40 -17.30 9.31
N THR A 18 -9.72 -17.37 9.11
CA THR A 18 -10.44 -18.65 9.04
C THR A 18 -9.89 -19.52 7.91
N ALA A 19 -9.65 -18.95 6.73
CA ALA A 19 -9.09 -19.67 5.61
C ALA A 19 -7.66 -20.20 5.89
N ILE A 20 -6.80 -19.41 6.56
CA ILE A 20 -5.48 -19.88 7.01
C ILE A 20 -5.63 -21.06 7.96
N ASN A 21 -6.49 -20.95 8.99
CA ASN A 21 -6.66 -21.99 9.99
C ASN A 21 -7.16 -23.31 9.38
N GLU A 22 -8.18 -23.26 8.50
CA GLU A 22 -8.68 -24.44 7.78
C GLU A 22 -7.61 -25.04 6.86
N GLY A 23 -6.83 -24.19 6.19
CA GLY A 23 -5.70 -24.60 5.36
C GLY A 23 -4.63 -25.36 6.15
N LEU A 24 -4.20 -24.79 7.29
CA LEU A 24 -3.21 -25.40 8.18
C LEU A 24 -3.74 -26.70 8.82
N ALA A 25 -5.00 -26.73 9.25
CA ALA A 25 -5.63 -27.94 9.78
C ALA A 25 -5.71 -29.06 8.71
N ALA A 26 -5.99 -28.70 7.46
CA ALA A 26 -5.97 -29.64 6.34
C ALA A 26 -4.55 -30.15 6.04
N LEU A 27 -3.51 -29.30 6.13
CA LEU A 27 -2.11 -29.74 6.03
C LEU A 27 -1.74 -30.72 7.14
N ALA A 28 -2.11 -30.42 8.39
CA ALA A 28 -1.88 -31.29 9.54
C ALA A 28 -2.57 -32.66 9.38
N ALA A 29 -3.75 -32.69 8.75
CA ALA A 29 -4.46 -33.91 8.39
C ALA A 29 -4.01 -34.55 7.06
N ASN A 30 -2.89 -34.08 6.46
CA ASN A 30 -2.34 -34.53 5.18
C ASN A 30 -3.31 -34.44 3.97
N ARG A 31 -4.34 -33.57 4.03
CA ARG A 31 -5.30 -33.30 2.95
C ARG A 31 -4.81 -32.16 2.06
N ARG A 32 -3.77 -32.43 1.26
CA ARG A 32 -2.97 -31.42 0.54
C ARG A 32 -3.75 -30.57 -0.47
N GLU A 33 -4.64 -31.16 -1.25
CA GLU A 33 -5.47 -30.40 -2.20
C GLU A 33 -6.48 -29.49 -1.49
N HIS A 34 -7.02 -29.94 -0.34
CA HIS A 34 -7.95 -29.15 0.45
C HIS A 34 -7.25 -27.97 1.12
N ALA A 35 -6.04 -28.20 1.66
CA ALA A 35 -5.19 -27.16 2.21
C ALA A 35 -4.86 -26.07 1.20
N LEU A 36 -4.45 -26.46 -0.01
CA LEU A 36 -4.08 -25.52 -1.07
C LEU A 36 -5.25 -24.58 -1.40
N ARG A 37 -6.47 -25.11 -1.56
CA ARG A 37 -7.66 -24.29 -1.86
C ARG A 37 -7.96 -23.22 -0.81
N TRP A 38 -7.81 -23.56 0.47
CA TRP A 38 -8.04 -22.64 1.58
C TRP A 38 -6.93 -21.58 1.69
N LEU A 39 -5.67 -21.98 1.54
CA LEU A 39 -4.55 -21.04 1.60
C LEU A 39 -4.51 -20.10 0.40
N GLU A 40 -4.92 -20.57 -0.78
CA GLU A 40 -5.12 -19.71 -1.95
C GLU A 40 -6.25 -18.69 -1.72
N ARG A 41 -7.34 -19.10 -1.08
CA ARG A 41 -8.40 -18.17 -0.69
C ARG A 41 -7.87 -17.12 0.30
N ALA A 42 -7.11 -17.53 1.30
CA ALA A 42 -6.50 -16.60 2.26
C ALA A 42 -5.60 -15.57 1.55
N HIS A 43 -4.72 -16.03 0.66
CA HIS A 43 -3.84 -15.15 -0.11
C HIS A 43 -4.62 -14.23 -1.06
N ARG A 44 -5.73 -14.67 -1.67
CA ARG A 44 -6.59 -13.76 -2.47
C ARG A 44 -7.31 -12.72 -1.62
N LEU A 45 -7.73 -13.08 -0.40
CA LEU A 45 -8.38 -12.16 0.52
C LEU A 45 -7.41 -11.11 1.08
N LEU A 46 -6.16 -11.51 1.35
CA LEU A 46 -5.07 -10.63 1.79
C LEU A 46 -3.78 -10.90 1.00
N PRO A 47 -3.64 -10.37 -0.23
CA PRO A 47 -2.50 -10.65 -1.11
C PRO A 47 -1.15 -10.21 -0.55
N ASN A 48 -1.15 -9.16 0.26
CA ASN A 48 0.05 -8.57 0.84
C ASN A 48 0.32 -9.06 2.28
N ASP A 49 -0.47 -10.00 2.82
CA ASP A 49 -0.19 -10.54 4.13
C ASP A 49 0.95 -11.58 4.05
N PRO A 50 2.06 -11.36 4.76
CA PRO A 50 3.23 -12.22 4.63
C PRO A 50 3.02 -13.60 5.27
N ASN A 51 2.14 -13.74 6.27
CA ASN A 51 1.84 -15.04 6.90
C ASN A 51 0.96 -15.92 6.00
N ALA A 52 -0.03 -15.33 5.32
CA ALA A 52 -0.85 -16.01 4.32
C ALA A 52 0.01 -16.49 3.15
N THR A 53 0.90 -15.62 2.66
CA THR A 53 1.82 -15.92 1.56
C THR A 53 2.81 -17.02 1.94
N LEU A 54 3.38 -16.98 3.16
CA LEU A 54 4.31 -18.00 3.66
C LEU A 54 3.62 -19.37 3.78
N SER A 55 2.40 -19.39 4.34
CA SER A 55 1.62 -20.62 4.50
C SER A 55 1.28 -21.25 3.15
N LEU A 56 0.87 -20.44 2.16
CA LEU A 56 0.62 -20.89 0.80
C LEU A 56 1.90 -21.42 0.14
N ALA A 57 3.03 -20.71 0.27
CA ALA A 57 4.32 -21.14 -0.28
C ALA A 57 4.73 -22.53 0.27
N SER A 58 4.58 -22.75 1.58
CA SER A 58 4.84 -24.05 2.22
C SER A 58 3.92 -25.15 1.68
N ALA A 59 2.63 -24.87 1.45
CA ALA A 59 1.70 -25.84 0.87
C ALA A 59 2.00 -26.16 -0.60
N CYS A 60 2.47 -25.18 -1.37
CA CYS A 60 2.87 -25.35 -2.76
C CYS A 60 4.16 -26.17 -2.89
N LEU A 61 5.08 -26.12 -1.93
CA LEU A 61 6.43 -26.72 -2.05
C LEU A 61 6.44 -28.18 -2.53
N ALA A 62 5.47 -28.99 -2.12
CA ALA A 62 5.36 -30.40 -2.51
C ALA A 62 4.62 -30.65 -3.84
N GLN A 63 3.75 -29.74 -4.26
CA GLN A 63 2.83 -29.94 -5.39
C GLN A 63 3.24 -29.12 -6.62
N ASP A 64 3.70 -27.89 -6.38
CA ASP A 64 4.12 -26.91 -7.38
C ASP A 64 5.35 -26.15 -6.84
N PRO A 65 6.55 -26.74 -6.98
CA PRO A 65 7.77 -26.14 -6.46
C PRO A 65 8.17 -24.86 -7.21
N GLY A 66 7.73 -24.68 -8.46
CA GLY A 66 7.96 -23.44 -9.22
C GLY A 66 7.21 -22.25 -8.62
N ARG A 67 5.93 -22.45 -8.29
CA ARG A 67 5.13 -21.43 -7.60
C ARG A 67 5.63 -21.18 -6.18
N ALA A 68 6.04 -22.22 -5.46
CA ALA A 68 6.63 -22.06 -4.13
C ALA A 68 7.90 -21.20 -4.18
N GLU A 69 8.75 -21.39 -5.20
CA GLU A 69 9.97 -20.59 -5.41
C GLU A 69 9.65 -19.10 -5.52
N ALA A 70 8.69 -18.73 -6.37
CA ALA A 70 8.30 -17.34 -6.57
C ALA A 70 7.74 -16.69 -5.30
N LEU A 71 6.89 -17.41 -4.55
CA LEU A 71 6.30 -16.91 -3.30
C LEU A 71 7.36 -16.74 -2.21
N PHE A 72 8.25 -17.73 -2.02
CA PHE A 72 9.33 -17.62 -1.04
C PHE A 72 10.33 -16.53 -1.42
N ALA A 73 10.65 -16.36 -2.70
CA ALA A 73 11.52 -15.28 -3.17
C ALA A 73 10.94 -13.91 -2.86
N GLY A 74 9.64 -13.71 -3.07
CA GLY A 74 8.95 -12.46 -2.73
C GLY A 74 9.04 -12.14 -1.24
N ILE A 75 8.78 -13.12 -0.37
CA ILE A 75 8.89 -12.93 1.08
C ILE A 75 10.33 -12.66 1.49
N ALA A 76 11.30 -13.45 1.00
CA ALA A 76 12.71 -13.33 1.36
C ALA A 76 13.32 -11.99 0.91
N ALA A 77 12.83 -11.40 -0.18
CA ALA A 77 13.24 -10.08 -0.65
C ALA A 77 12.81 -8.95 0.30
N GLN A 78 11.67 -9.12 0.98
CA GLN A 78 11.09 -8.10 1.86
C GLN A 78 11.40 -8.33 3.35
N TYR A 79 11.48 -9.60 3.76
CA TYR A 79 11.62 -10.02 5.16
C TYR A 79 12.77 -11.02 5.29
N ASP A 80 13.75 -10.69 6.14
CA ASP A 80 14.86 -11.59 6.46
C ASP A 80 14.43 -12.62 7.49
N VAL A 81 13.66 -13.63 7.06
CA VAL A 81 13.12 -14.69 7.93
C VAL A 81 13.63 -16.06 7.48
N ARG A 82 14.17 -16.83 8.43
CA ARG A 82 14.79 -18.14 8.16
C ARG A 82 13.92 -19.06 7.32
N GLN A 83 12.62 -19.18 7.63
CA GLN A 83 11.68 -20.07 6.96
C GLN A 83 11.50 -19.71 5.47
N ALA A 84 11.54 -18.41 5.12
CA ALA A 84 11.45 -17.97 3.74
C ALA A 84 12.70 -18.38 2.93
N TRP A 85 13.90 -18.16 3.49
CA TRP A 85 15.16 -18.56 2.86
C TRP A 85 15.30 -20.08 2.71
N LEU A 86 14.93 -20.85 3.74
CA LEU A 86 14.94 -22.31 3.68
C LEU A 86 13.91 -22.85 2.68
N GLY A 87 12.69 -22.27 2.66
CA GLY A 87 11.66 -22.59 1.69
C GLY A 87 12.12 -22.32 0.26
N LEU A 88 12.76 -21.17 0.02
CA LEU A 88 13.35 -20.80 -1.27
C LEU A 88 14.44 -21.79 -1.70
N ALA A 89 15.34 -22.16 -0.80
CA ALA A 89 16.38 -23.15 -1.06
C ALA A 89 15.79 -24.52 -1.41
N ALA A 90 14.80 -24.99 -0.64
CA ALA A 90 14.12 -26.26 -0.90
C ALA A 90 13.35 -26.24 -2.24
N ALA A 91 12.70 -25.13 -2.58
CA ALA A 91 11.99 -24.96 -3.84
C ALA A 91 12.96 -24.97 -5.03
N ARG A 92 14.03 -24.17 -4.98
CA ARG A 92 15.06 -24.12 -6.03
C ARG A 92 15.78 -25.47 -6.20
N LEU A 93 16.01 -26.22 -5.13
CA LEU A 93 16.59 -27.56 -5.22
C LEU A 93 15.73 -28.49 -6.10
N ARG A 94 14.40 -28.38 -6.00
CA ARG A 94 13.46 -29.20 -6.78
C ARG A 94 13.27 -28.70 -8.21
N VAL A 95 13.36 -27.39 -8.45
CA VAL A 95 13.11 -26.78 -9.76
C VAL A 95 14.37 -26.71 -10.63
N ALA A 96 15.47 -26.24 -10.05
CA ALA A 96 16.69 -25.87 -10.77
C ALA A 96 17.94 -26.60 -10.27
N GLY A 97 17.83 -27.41 -9.22
CA GLY A 97 18.93 -28.22 -8.68
C GLY A 97 19.77 -27.51 -7.62
N ALA A 98 20.85 -28.17 -7.21
CA ALA A 98 21.66 -27.78 -6.04
C ALA A 98 22.39 -26.44 -6.22
N ASP A 99 22.75 -26.04 -7.45
CA ASP A 99 23.45 -24.77 -7.70
C ASP A 99 22.57 -23.56 -7.38
N ALA A 100 21.31 -23.59 -7.83
CA ALA A 100 20.35 -22.52 -7.55
C ALA A 100 19.92 -22.48 -6.08
N ALA A 101 19.95 -23.63 -5.40
CA ALA A 101 19.59 -23.75 -3.98
C ALA A 101 20.69 -23.30 -3.01
N ALA A 102 21.95 -23.27 -3.46
CA ALA A 102 23.10 -22.97 -2.62
C ALA A 102 23.06 -21.53 -2.09
N GLU A 103 22.79 -20.55 -2.94
CA GLU A 103 22.71 -19.13 -2.54
C GLU A 103 21.72 -18.88 -1.39
N PRO A 104 20.41 -19.18 -1.50
CA PRO A 104 19.46 -18.92 -0.42
C PRO A 104 19.74 -19.72 0.85
N LEU A 105 20.26 -20.95 0.71
CA LEU A 105 20.73 -21.72 1.87
C LEU A 105 21.92 -21.04 2.56
N GLY A 106 22.86 -20.52 1.79
CA GLY A 106 24.00 -19.77 2.31
C GLY A 106 23.57 -18.54 3.09
N VAL A 107 22.56 -17.81 2.61
CA VAL A 107 21.95 -16.68 3.31
C VAL A 107 21.33 -17.13 4.64
N ALA A 108 20.54 -18.22 4.63
CA ALA A 108 19.94 -18.78 5.85
C ALA A 108 21.01 -19.18 6.89
N LEU A 109 22.04 -19.91 6.48
CA LEU A 109 23.14 -20.35 7.34
C LEU A 109 24.01 -19.20 7.87
N SER A 110 24.17 -18.15 7.07
CA SER A 110 24.99 -16.98 7.40
C SER A 110 24.30 -16.04 8.39
N ARG A 111 22.99 -15.83 8.24
CA ARG A 111 22.24 -14.76 8.93
C ARG A 111 21.29 -15.25 10.02
N HIS A 112 21.08 -16.56 10.14
CA HIS A 112 20.17 -17.15 11.12
C HIS A 112 20.84 -18.29 11.90
N VAL A 113 20.37 -18.54 13.13
CA VAL A 113 20.81 -19.70 13.89
C VAL A 113 20.38 -21.00 13.22
N LEU A 114 21.28 -21.97 13.26
CA LEU A 114 21.11 -23.29 12.70
C LEU A 114 19.97 -24.04 13.40
N GLY A 115 18.92 -24.38 12.63
CA GLY A 115 17.88 -25.31 13.03
C GLY A 115 18.15 -26.74 12.55
N VAL A 116 17.47 -27.72 13.16
CA VAL A 116 17.57 -29.14 12.77
C VAL A 116 17.22 -29.35 11.29
N GLU A 117 16.16 -28.69 10.83
CA GLU A 117 15.71 -28.74 9.43
C GLU A 117 16.75 -28.13 8.47
N THR A 118 17.43 -27.07 8.89
CA THR A 118 18.49 -26.40 8.11
C THR A 118 19.67 -27.33 7.86
N ALA A 119 20.13 -28.05 8.89
CA ALA A 119 21.24 -28.98 8.76
C ALA A 119 20.91 -30.14 7.79
N SER A 120 19.68 -30.66 7.83
CA SER A 120 19.24 -31.72 6.92
C SER A 120 19.22 -31.26 5.46
N LEU A 121 18.66 -30.08 5.20
CA LEU A 121 18.63 -29.49 3.84
C LEU A 121 20.04 -29.15 3.34
N ALA A 122 20.90 -28.61 4.21
CA ALA A 122 22.30 -28.31 3.88
C ALA A 122 23.07 -29.56 3.50
N GLN A 123 22.87 -30.66 4.24
CA GLN A 123 23.48 -31.94 3.92
C GLN A 123 23.05 -32.44 2.54
N GLN A 124 21.76 -32.36 2.21
CA GLN A 124 21.24 -32.79 0.91
C GLN A 124 21.84 -31.96 -0.24
N ILE A 125 21.87 -30.63 -0.11
CA ILE A 125 22.39 -29.73 -1.16
C ILE A 125 23.89 -29.93 -1.36
N VAL A 126 24.67 -30.05 -0.27
CA VAL A 126 26.11 -30.29 -0.36
C VAL A 126 26.42 -31.68 -0.89
N SER A 127 25.67 -32.73 -0.53
CA SER A 127 25.89 -34.07 -1.08
C SER A 127 25.60 -34.18 -2.58
N CYS A 128 24.74 -33.32 -3.13
CA CYS A 128 24.47 -33.25 -4.57
C CYS A 128 25.51 -32.45 -5.37
N ARG A 129 26.48 -31.79 -4.72
CA ARG A 129 27.46 -30.89 -5.36
C ARG A 129 28.88 -31.13 -4.87
N ALA A 130 29.88 -30.82 -5.68
CA ALA A 130 31.27 -30.67 -5.24
C ALA A 130 31.51 -29.36 -4.47
N LEU A 131 30.67 -29.02 -3.48
CA LEU A 131 30.93 -27.92 -2.55
C LEU A 131 31.99 -28.33 -1.54
N ALA A 132 32.75 -27.36 -1.01
CA ALA A 132 33.74 -27.64 0.03
C ALA A 132 33.10 -28.14 1.34
N GLY A 133 31.81 -27.87 1.55
CA GLY A 133 31.07 -28.17 2.78
C GLY A 133 30.08 -27.06 3.15
N TRP A 134 29.50 -27.14 4.35
CA TRP A 134 28.63 -26.11 4.93
C TRP A 134 28.99 -25.84 6.40
N CYS A 135 28.65 -24.66 6.89
CA CYS A 135 28.76 -24.30 8.29
C CYS A 135 27.56 -23.49 8.78
N GLY A 136 27.28 -23.54 10.07
CA GLY A 136 26.23 -22.74 10.71
C GLY A 136 26.49 -22.55 12.20
N LEU A 137 25.85 -21.54 12.78
CA LEU A 137 26.00 -21.19 14.19
C LEU A 137 24.74 -21.58 14.96
N ARG A 138 24.91 -22.31 16.06
CA ARG A 138 23.82 -22.62 16.99
C ARG A 138 23.64 -21.48 18.00
N SER A 139 22.45 -21.39 18.59
CA SER A 139 22.10 -20.36 19.59
C SER A 139 23.04 -20.35 20.81
N ASP A 140 23.66 -21.49 21.15
CA ASP A 140 24.61 -21.68 22.27
C ASP A 140 26.07 -21.29 21.94
N GLY A 141 26.35 -20.82 20.73
CA GLY A 141 27.69 -20.42 20.30
C GLY A 141 28.58 -21.56 19.80
N ARG A 142 28.01 -22.75 19.56
CA ARG A 142 28.71 -23.84 18.88
C ARG A 142 28.56 -23.73 17.37
N LEU A 143 29.68 -23.81 16.65
CA LEU A 143 29.70 -23.96 15.20
C LEU A 143 29.49 -25.43 14.83
N GLU A 144 28.54 -25.67 13.94
CA GLU A 144 28.48 -26.94 13.21
C GLU A 144 29.15 -26.74 11.87
N VAL A 145 30.09 -27.63 11.56
CA VAL A 145 30.88 -27.57 10.32
C VAL A 145 30.90 -28.96 9.73
N HIS A 146 30.49 -29.05 8.47
CA HIS A 146 30.65 -30.25 7.66
C HIS A 146 31.55 -29.93 6.47
N ALA A 147 32.67 -30.66 6.35
CA ALA A 147 33.60 -30.54 5.25
C ALA A 147 33.42 -31.73 4.29
N ALA A 148 33.13 -31.44 3.03
CA ALA A 148 33.06 -32.44 1.97
C ALA A 148 34.38 -32.49 1.14
N ALA A 149 35.17 -31.41 1.15
CA ALA A 149 36.49 -31.37 0.52
C ALA A 149 37.61 -31.84 1.47
N PRO A 150 38.67 -32.50 0.97
CA PRO A 150 39.83 -32.87 1.79
C PRO A 150 40.62 -31.61 2.18
N GLY A 151 40.84 -31.40 3.48
CA GLY A 151 41.62 -30.28 4.00
C GLY A 151 41.35 -30.00 5.48
N ARG A 152 42.22 -29.20 6.10
CA ARG A 152 42.01 -28.75 7.49
C ARG A 152 41.01 -27.61 7.53
N VAL A 153 39.97 -27.74 8.35
CA VAL A 153 39.02 -26.66 8.65
C VAL A 153 39.76 -25.55 9.41
N ARG A 154 39.67 -24.32 8.90
CA ARG A 154 40.14 -23.10 9.57
C ARG A 154 38.94 -22.22 9.89
N VAL A 155 38.90 -21.73 11.13
CA VAL A 155 37.87 -20.80 11.61
C VAL A 155 38.55 -19.54 12.09
N SER A 156 38.06 -18.39 11.67
CA SER A 156 38.47 -17.09 12.21
C SER A 156 37.27 -16.25 12.63
N LEU A 157 37.44 -15.49 13.70
CA LEU A 157 36.51 -14.48 14.20
C LEU A 157 37.13 -13.11 13.93
N ASP A 158 36.51 -12.31 13.08
CA ASP A 158 37.01 -10.99 12.66
C ASP A 158 38.49 -11.00 12.24
N GLY A 159 38.89 -12.05 11.52
CA GLY A 159 40.26 -12.26 11.06
C GLY A 159 41.20 -12.95 12.06
N THR A 160 40.80 -13.08 13.33
CA THR A 160 41.59 -13.79 14.37
C THR A 160 41.30 -15.29 14.34
N ALA A 161 42.33 -16.12 14.16
CA ALA A 161 42.18 -17.57 14.10
C ALA A 161 41.72 -18.17 15.44
N LEU A 162 40.71 -19.04 15.41
CA LEU A 162 40.17 -19.74 16.57
C LEU A 162 40.71 -21.17 16.71
N ARG A 163 40.85 -21.64 17.95
CA ARG A 163 41.19 -23.03 18.27
C ARG A 163 39.92 -23.80 18.64
N GLY A 164 39.33 -24.47 17.66
CA GLY A 164 38.15 -25.33 17.84
C GLY A 164 36.85 -24.72 17.28
N LEU A 165 35.74 -25.45 17.45
CA LEU A 165 34.43 -25.09 16.92
C LEU A 165 33.49 -24.44 17.97
N ARG A 166 33.95 -24.29 19.21
CA ARG A 166 33.21 -23.55 20.24
C ARG A 166 33.79 -22.15 20.34
N LEU A 167 32.94 -21.14 20.21
CA LEU A 167 33.38 -19.76 20.27
C LEU A 167 33.84 -19.37 21.68
N PRO A 168 34.90 -18.53 21.81
CA PRO A 168 35.40 -18.08 23.10
C PRO A 168 34.39 -17.19 23.82
N GLY A 169 34.51 -17.02 25.14
CA GLY A 169 33.68 -16.05 25.86
C GLY A 169 33.80 -14.63 25.28
N GLY A 170 32.67 -13.93 25.15
CA GLY A 170 32.64 -12.59 24.55
C GLY A 170 32.53 -12.54 23.02
N TRP A 171 32.45 -13.68 22.34
CA TRP A 171 32.25 -13.78 20.88
C TRP A 171 31.05 -13.01 20.34
N GLN A 172 30.06 -12.74 21.20
CA GLN A 172 28.85 -12.00 20.87
C GLN A 172 29.11 -10.58 20.39
N HIS A 173 30.28 -10.01 20.70
CA HIS A 173 30.70 -8.68 20.24
C HIS A 173 31.45 -8.73 18.90
N GLY A 174 31.72 -9.93 18.36
CA GLY A 174 32.35 -10.07 17.06
C GLY A 174 31.37 -9.79 15.91
N SER A 175 31.91 -9.42 14.74
CA SER A 175 31.08 -9.10 13.57
C SER A 175 30.79 -10.35 12.72
N ARG A 176 31.81 -11.12 12.38
CA ARG A 176 31.67 -12.27 11.48
C ARG A 176 32.64 -13.41 11.77
N ILE A 177 32.19 -14.62 11.44
CA ILE A 177 32.99 -15.85 11.50
C ILE A 177 33.23 -16.33 10.08
N GLU A 178 34.50 -16.48 9.70
CA GLU A 178 34.88 -17.09 8.43
C GLU A 178 35.27 -18.55 8.67
N VAL A 179 34.67 -19.47 7.90
CA VAL A 179 34.97 -20.90 7.96
C VAL A 179 35.41 -21.37 6.59
N ARG A 180 36.62 -21.93 6.53
CA ARG A 180 37.27 -22.37 5.28
C ARG A 180 37.81 -23.80 5.42
N VAL A 181 37.85 -24.52 4.30
CA VAL A 181 38.57 -25.79 4.16
C VAL A 181 39.65 -25.61 3.10
N GLY A 182 40.92 -25.69 3.50
CA GLY A 182 42.00 -25.15 2.68
C GLY A 182 41.83 -23.64 2.50
N ASP A 183 41.73 -23.18 1.25
CA ASP A 183 41.47 -21.78 0.89
C ASP A 183 40.01 -21.54 0.42
N LEU A 184 39.17 -22.59 0.39
CA LEU A 184 37.78 -22.50 -0.06
C LEU A 184 36.83 -22.19 1.11
N PRO A 185 35.95 -21.16 1.00
CA PRO A 185 34.92 -20.89 2.00
C PRO A 185 33.84 -21.98 1.98
N LEU A 186 33.33 -22.32 3.17
CA LEU A 186 32.16 -23.18 3.29
C LEU A 186 30.86 -22.42 3.03
N LEU A 187 29.81 -23.13 2.61
CA LEU A 187 28.49 -22.55 2.46
C LEU A 187 27.98 -22.07 3.83
N GLY A 188 27.53 -20.81 3.92
CA GLY A 188 27.20 -20.15 5.18
C GLY A 188 28.31 -19.24 5.72
N SER A 189 29.54 -19.33 5.18
CA SER A 189 30.64 -18.42 5.50
C SER A 189 30.63 -17.18 4.57
N PRO A 190 30.81 -15.96 5.10
CA PRO A 190 30.95 -15.64 6.52
C PRO A 190 29.61 -15.75 7.27
N ILE A 191 29.63 -16.33 8.47
CA ILE A 191 28.49 -16.27 9.39
C ILE A 191 28.48 -14.89 10.02
N ARG A 192 27.35 -14.18 9.92
CA ARG A 192 27.17 -12.80 10.37
C ARG A 192 26.64 -12.78 11.80
N ILE A 193 27.56 -12.70 12.77
CA ILE A 193 27.19 -12.61 14.19
C ILE A 193 26.38 -11.35 14.45
N ASP A 194 26.82 -10.23 13.86
CA ASP A 194 26.17 -8.93 13.93
C ASP A 194 24.69 -8.98 13.48
N VAL A 195 24.39 -9.76 12.44
CA VAL A 195 23.00 -9.96 11.97
C VAL A 195 22.24 -10.93 12.88
N ILE A 196 22.84 -12.06 13.24
CA ILE A 196 22.18 -13.10 14.06
C ILE A 196 21.80 -12.56 15.45
N ARG A 197 22.69 -11.77 16.05
CA ARG A 197 22.53 -11.25 17.42
C ARG A 197 21.82 -9.91 17.48
N ARG A 198 21.58 -9.24 16.33
CA ARG A 198 20.80 -8.01 16.27
C ARG A 198 19.51 -8.17 17.07
N VAL A 199 19.21 -7.16 17.87
CA VAL A 199 17.93 -7.05 18.56
C VAL A 199 17.06 -6.09 17.78
N SER A 200 15.82 -6.49 17.49
CA SER A 200 14.75 -5.61 17.05
C SER A 200 13.83 -5.37 18.25
N GLY A 201 13.43 -4.12 18.46
CA GLY A 201 12.64 -3.74 19.62
C GLY A 201 12.32 -2.26 19.68
N CYS A 202 11.29 -1.93 20.45
CA CYS A 202 10.87 -0.58 20.73
C CYS A 202 10.60 -0.41 22.24
N VAL A 203 11.02 0.73 22.80
CA VAL A 203 10.94 1.04 24.23
C VAL A 203 10.26 2.39 24.48
N GLU A 204 9.55 2.52 25.59
CA GLU A 204 8.87 3.76 25.98
C GLU A 204 8.86 3.94 27.51
N VAL A 205 8.65 5.19 27.94
CA VAL A 205 8.37 5.51 29.35
C VAL A 205 6.96 5.01 29.68
N PHE A 206 6.81 4.36 30.84
CA PHE A 206 5.52 3.88 31.31
C PHE A 206 5.41 4.04 32.82
N GLN A 207 4.49 4.89 33.29
CA GLN A 207 4.22 5.13 34.71
C GLN A 207 5.48 5.45 35.54
N GLY A 208 6.37 6.29 34.99
CA GLY A 208 7.67 6.62 35.62
C GLY A 208 8.70 5.49 35.58
N GLY A 209 8.38 4.36 34.94
CA GLY A 209 9.27 3.25 34.61
C GLY A 209 9.56 3.14 33.12
N VAL A 210 10.06 1.97 32.69
CA VAL A 210 10.35 1.66 31.28
C VAL A 210 9.64 0.38 30.88
N ARG A 211 9.00 0.37 29.72
CA ARG A 211 8.49 -0.87 29.11
C ARG A 211 8.84 -0.93 27.63
N GLY A 212 8.79 -2.14 27.08
CA GLY A 212 8.99 -2.32 25.66
C GLY A 212 8.90 -3.78 25.26
N TRP A 213 9.18 -4.04 23.99
CA TRP A 213 9.33 -5.39 23.46
C TRP A 213 10.64 -5.50 22.69
N ALA A 214 11.19 -6.71 22.67
CA ALA A 214 12.42 -7.03 21.96
C ALA A 214 12.48 -8.50 21.56
N TRP A 215 13.21 -8.79 20.49
CA TRP A 215 13.55 -10.15 20.06
C TRP A 215 14.76 -10.17 19.13
N HIS A 216 15.25 -11.38 18.86
CA HIS A 216 16.34 -11.63 17.90
C HIS A 216 15.77 -12.17 16.58
N PRO A 217 15.73 -11.39 15.49
CA PRO A 217 15.29 -11.88 14.19
C PRO A 217 16.08 -13.10 13.70
N GLY A 218 17.39 -13.13 13.96
CA GLY A 218 18.27 -14.25 13.61
C GLY A 218 18.28 -15.42 14.62
N ASP A 219 17.70 -15.26 15.81
CA ASP A 219 17.58 -16.30 16.85
C ASP A 219 16.22 -16.20 17.58
N PRO A 220 15.07 -16.36 16.89
CA PRO A 220 13.76 -15.99 17.45
C PRO A 220 13.37 -16.77 18.72
N GLY A 221 13.94 -17.98 18.88
CA GLY A 221 13.70 -18.82 20.05
C GLY A 221 14.29 -18.26 21.34
N ARG A 222 15.34 -17.42 21.26
CA ARG A 222 16.03 -16.89 22.44
C ARG A 222 15.39 -15.57 22.93
N PRO A 223 15.10 -15.43 24.23
CA PRO A 223 14.73 -14.14 24.83
C PRO A 223 15.82 -13.09 24.61
N ALA A 224 15.44 -11.84 24.33
CA ALA A 224 16.41 -10.76 24.13
C ALA A 224 16.93 -10.26 25.48
N GLU A 225 18.25 -10.23 25.63
CA GLU A 225 18.96 -9.63 26.76
C GLU A 225 19.27 -8.17 26.42
N LEU A 226 18.85 -7.24 27.28
CA LEU A 226 19.01 -5.80 27.10
C LEU A 226 19.82 -5.20 28.24
N THR A 227 20.59 -4.16 27.94
CA THR A 227 21.38 -3.40 28.93
C THR A 227 20.87 -1.97 29.00
N LEU A 228 20.45 -1.54 30.19
CA LEU A 228 20.12 -0.17 30.52
C LEU A 228 21.40 0.53 31.01
N SER A 229 21.82 1.59 30.34
CA SER A 229 22.97 2.43 30.75
C SER A 229 22.47 3.81 31.16
N TYR A 230 22.86 4.27 32.34
CA TYR A 230 22.41 5.55 32.90
C TYR A 230 23.42 6.67 32.65
N ALA A 231 22.94 7.90 32.41
CA ALA A 231 23.78 9.05 32.05
C ALA A 231 24.82 9.44 33.13
N SER A 232 24.52 9.22 34.41
CA SER A 232 25.41 9.51 35.53
C SER A 232 26.47 8.41 35.75
N GLY A 233 27.30 8.15 34.74
CA GLY A 233 28.55 7.37 34.86
C GLY A 233 28.41 5.87 35.20
N GLY A 234 28.82 4.99 34.27
CA GLY A 234 29.16 3.57 34.50
C GLY A 234 28.07 2.62 35.02
N LEU A 235 26.94 3.12 35.52
CA LEU A 235 25.86 2.32 36.07
C LEU A 235 25.10 1.62 34.93
N THR A 236 25.05 0.30 35.00
CA THR A 236 24.35 -0.55 34.04
C THR A 236 23.44 -1.56 34.74
N GLN A 237 22.27 -1.81 34.17
CA GLN A 237 21.32 -2.83 34.64
C GLN A 237 20.91 -3.72 33.46
N SER A 238 20.76 -5.03 33.69
CA SER A 238 20.33 -5.97 32.63
C SER A 238 18.86 -6.35 32.80
N VAL A 239 18.13 -6.47 31.69
CA VAL A 239 16.74 -6.95 31.66
C VAL A 239 16.56 -7.95 30.53
N ILE A 240 15.68 -8.93 30.73
CA ILE A 240 15.35 -9.95 29.73
C ILE A 240 13.93 -9.73 29.24
N ALA A 241 13.75 -9.59 27.93
CA ALA A 241 12.44 -9.60 27.28
C ALA A 241 11.91 -11.03 27.20
N GLY A 242 11.10 -11.41 28.19
CA GLY A 242 10.66 -12.79 28.41
C GLY A 242 9.15 -13.03 28.32
N ASP A 243 8.33 -11.99 28.37
CA ASP A 243 6.86 -12.11 28.41
C ASP A 243 6.28 -12.28 26.99
N ASP A 244 5.71 -13.44 26.69
CA ASP A 244 5.10 -13.78 25.41
C ASP A 244 3.56 -13.76 25.44
N THR A 245 2.96 -13.30 26.55
CA THR A 245 1.51 -13.29 26.72
C THR A 245 0.81 -12.24 25.86
N MET A 246 1.55 -11.21 25.45
CA MET A 246 1.04 -10.07 24.66
C MET A 246 1.61 -10.07 23.24
N PRO A 247 0.78 -10.24 22.19
CA PRO A 247 1.27 -10.18 20.81
C PRO A 247 1.70 -8.75 20.45
N VAL A 248 2.75 -8.63 19.64
CA VAL A 248 3.19 -7.35 19.06
C VAL A 248 2.76 -7.31 17.59
N PRO A 249 1.79 -6.45 17.21
CA PRO A 249 1.37 -6.29 15.82
C PRO A 249 2.53 -5.89 14.91
N ASP A 250 2.43 -6.16 13.61
CA ASP A 250 3.28 -5.58 12.55
C ASP A 250 4.81 -5.84 12.64
N THR A 251 5.24 -6.82 13.41
CA THR A 251 6.66 -7.22 13.57
C THR A 251 7.19 -8.12 12.43
N GLY A 252 6.39 -8.37 11.40
CA GLY A 252 6.70 -9.26 10.27
C GLY A 252 6.24 -10.71 10.47
N PRO A 253 6.38 -11.57 9.43
CA PRO A 253 5.94 -12.96 9.52
C PRO A 253 6.80 -13.77 10.51
N LEU A 254 6.16 -14.59 11.33
CA LEU A 254 6.82 -15.46 12.33
C LEU A 254 7.70 -14.72 13.36
N ALA A 255 7.41 -13.44 13.64
CA ALA A 255 8.11 -12.70 14.68
C ALA A 255 7.79 -13.25 16.08
N HIS A 256 8.81 -13.32 16.93
CA HIS A 256 8.72 -13.80 18.31
C HIS A 256 9.11 -12.70 19.30
N ALA A 257 8.50 -11.52 19.14
CA ALA A 257 8.65 -10.38 20.04
C ALA A 257 8.16 -10.73 21.45
N ARG A 258 8.95 -10.39 22.47
CA ARG A 258 8.61 -10.58 23.88
C ARG A 258 8.65 -9.25 24.61
N TRP A 259 7.76 -9.07 25.58
CA TRP A 259 7.67 -7.87 26.39
C TRP A 259 8.61 -7.91 27.60
N PHE A 260 8.96 -6.71 28.08
CA PHE A 260 9.54 -6.47 29.39
C PHE A 260 8.95 -5.18 29.98
N THR A 261 8.90 -5.12 31.31
CA THR A 261 8.49 -3.92 32.06
C THR A 261 9.36 -3.80 33.30
N LEU A 262 9.85 -2.59 33.56
CA LEU A 262 10.56 -2.20 34.77
C LEU A 262 9.78 -1.04 35.39
N ALA A 263 9.23 -1.24 36.60
CA ALA A 263 8.53 -0.17 37.30
C ALA A 263 9.54 0.88 37.81
N ARG A 264 9.05 2.06 38.23
CA ARG A 264 9.91 3.12 38.80
C ARG A 264 10.80 2.62 39.96
N ALA A 265 10.28 1.71 40.77
CA ALA A 265 11.00 1.12 41.91
C ALA A 265 12.13 0.17 41.50
N ASP A 266 12.08 -0.36 40.26
CA ASP A 266 13.07 -1.30 39.73
C ASP A 266 14.19 -0.59 38.94
N LEU A 267 14.05 0.73 38.70
CA LEU A 267 15.07 1.55 38.05
C LEU A 267 16.08 2.07 39.07
N LEU A 268 17.34 2.16 38.66
CA LEU A 268 18.38 2.80 39.46
C LEU A 268 18.07 4.29 39.61
N ASP A 269 18.30 4.83 40.81
CA ASP A 269 18.05 6.24 41.11
C ASP A 269 19.22 7.11 40.59
N ALA A 270 19.19 7.38 39.28
CA ALA A 270 20.23 8.09 38.56
C ALA A 270 19.60 9.14 37.64
N PRO A 271 19.96 10.43 37.77
CA PRO A 271 19.37 11.48 36.96
C PRO A 271 19.86 11.43 35.50
N GLY A 272 18.95 11.74 34.57
CA GLY A 272 19.22 11.85 33.14
C GLY A 272 18.75 10.65 32.31
N PRO A 273 18.98 10.70 30.99
CA PRO A 273 18.45 9.70 30.07
C PRO A 273 19.04 8.31 30.29
N ILE A 274 18.19 7.31 30.12
CA ILE A 274 18.51 5.89 30.14
C ILE A 274 18.63 5.41 28.69
N HIS A 275 19.73 4.74 28.38
CA HIS A 275 19.95 4.05 27.11
C HIS A 275 19.60 2.57 27.25
N VAL A 276 18.59 2.08 26.52
CA VAL A 276 18.24 0.66 26.44
C VAL A 276 18.87 0.06 25.19
N ARG A 277 19.88 -0.79 25.37
CA ARG A 277 20.69 -1.33 24.28
C ARG A 277 20.61 -2.84 24.15
N GLY A 278 20.74 -3.32 22.92
CA GLY A 278 20.99 -4.73 22.64
C GLY A 278 22.43 -5.14 22.99
N PRO A 279 22.77 -6.43 22.89
CA PRO A 279 24.12 -6.94 23.15
C PRO A 279 25.20 -6.37 22.21
N ASP A 280 24.80 -5.82 21.07
CA ASP A 280 25.65 -5.13 20.11
C ASP A 280 25.99 -3.69 20.52
N GLY A 281 25.40 -3.20 21.62
CA GLY A 281 25.56 -1.83 22.11
C GLY A 281 24.70 -0.80 21.37
N THR A 282 23.82 -1.24 20.46
CA THR A 282 22.92 -0.35 19.72
C THR A 282 21.67 -0.06 20.53
N ASP A 283 21.26 1.21 20.58
CA ASP A 283 20.01 1.62 21.23
C ASP A 283 18.78 1.05 20.49
N LEU A 284 17.83 0.51 21.25
CA LEU A 284 16.51 0.12 20.74
C LEU A 284 15.74 1.37 20.29
N LEU A 285 14.75 1.20 19.40
CA LEU A 285 13.92 2.35 18.99
C LEU A 285 13.19 2.94 20.19
N GLY A 286 13.19 4.27 20.30
CA GLY A 286 12.64 4.99 21.46
C GLY A 286 13.63 5.19 22.61
N SER A 287 14.88 4.74 22.45
CA SER A 287 16.02 5.02 23.35
C SER A 287 16.99 6.04 22.71
N PRO A 288 17.59 6.99 23.45
CA PRO A 288 17.45 7.21 24.88
C PRO A 288 16.08 7.74 25.30
N LEU A 289 15.70 7.50 26.55
CA LEU A 289 14.49 8.02 27.18
C LEU A 289 14.76 8.39 28.63
N ASP A 290 14.08 9.41 29.15
CA ASP A 290 14.21 9.85 30.54
C ASP A 290 12.86 9.66 31.29
N PRO A 291 12.69 8.56 32.06
CA PRO A 291 11.48 8.34 32.86
C PRO A 291 11.25 9.38 33.96
N PHE A 292 12.28 10.15 34.33
CA PHE A 292 12.23 11.17 35.37
C PHE A 292 11.89 12.57 34.83
N ALA A 293 12.13 12.80 33.54
CA ALA A 293 11.77 14.05 32.86
C ALA A 293 10.24 14.31 32.87
N ASP A 294 9.42 13.27 32.74
CA ASP A 294 7.96 13.35 32.84
C ASP A 294 7.50 13.87 34.21
N GLN A 295 8.21 13.48 35.27
CA GLN A 295 7.92 13.91 36.64
C GLN A 295 8.27 15.39 36.85
N ALA A 296 9.41 15.83 36.33
CA ALA A 296 9.81 17.24 36.34
C ALA A 296 8.82 18.11 35.53
N LEU A 297 8.28 17.58 34.43
CA LEU A 297 7.24 18.24 33.63
C LEU A 297 5.94 18.47 34.41
N HIS A 298 5.43 17.44 35.09
CA HIS A 298 4.21 17.54 35.91
C HIS A 298 4.41 18.50 37.10
N VAL A 299 5.59 18.47 37.73
CA VAL A 299 5.93 19.36 38.84
C VAL A 299 6.10 20.80 38.36
N ALA A 300 6.75 21.05 37.22
CA ALA A 300 6.89 22.38 36.64
C ALA A 300 5.55 22.96 36.19
N ALA A 301 4.69 22.16 35.54
CA ALA A 301 3.34 22.54 35.17
C ALA A 301 2.48 22.86 36.41
N ALA A 302 2.56 22.04 37.47
CA ALA A 302 1.85 22.27 38.72
C ALA A 302 2.35 23.52 39.47
N LEU A 303 3.65 23.79 39.47
CA LEU A 303 4.23 24.99 40.08
C LEU A 303 3.87 26.27 39.31
N GLN A 304 3.81 26.23 37.97
CA GLN A 304 3.34 27.37 37.16
C GLN A 304 1.85 27.62 37.29
N LEU A 305 1.02 26.57 37.39
CA LEU A 305 -0.40 26.69 37.75
C LEU A 305 -0.58 27.33 39.13
N GLY A 306 0.25 26.95 40.11
CA GLY A 306 0.27 27.52 41.46
C GLY A 306 0.75 28.99 41.52
N GLN A 307 1.57 29.44 40.57
CA GLN A 307 1.99 30.84 40.46
C GLN A 307 0.98 31.71 39.69
N SER A 308 0.18 31.10 38.82
CA SER A 308 -0.86 31.79 38.02
C SER A 308 -2.15 32.08 38.81
N TYR A 309 -2.31 31.43 39.97
CA TYR A 309 -3.34 31.72 40.96
C TYR A 309 -2.69 32.12 42.28
N PRO A 310 -2.53 33.42 42.60
CA PRO A 310 -2.06 33.82 43.92
C PRO A 310 -3.14 33.45 44.94
N ALA A 311 -2.96 32.33 45.63
CA ALA A 311 -3.63 32.13 46.90
C ALA A 311 -3.24 33.30 47.81
N GLY A 312 -4.25 33.92 48.44
CA GLY A 312 -4.10 35.09 49.32
C GLY A 312 -3.10 34.89 50.47
N PRO A 313 -2.87 35.94 51.28
CA PRO A 313 -1.66 36.11 52.06
C PRO A 313 -1.40 34.96 53.05
N PRO A 314 -0.13 34.64 53.31
CA PRO A 314 0.27 33.36 53.90
C PRO A 314 0.00 33.33 55.41
N ARG A 315 -0.57 32.22 55.90
CA ARG A 315 -0.40 31.84 57.32
C ARG A 315 0.99 31.25 57.49
N LYS A 316 1.85 31.96 58.23
CA LYS A 316 3.21 31.55 58.62
C LYS A 316 3.23 30.10 59.14
N ARG A 317 3.87 29.21 58.37
CA ARG A 317 4.60 28.06 58.91
C ARG A 317 5.97 28.02 58.22
N MET A 318 7.00 28.23 59.03
CA MET A 318 8.40 28.03 58.65
C MET A 318 8.59 26.57 58.22
N ILE A 319 8.90 26.37 56.95
CA ILE A 319 9.65 25.20 56.49
C ILE A 319 11.09 25.66 56.36
N ALA A 320 12.01 24.92 56.98
CA ALA A 320 13.41 25.27 57.11
C ALA A 320 14.09 25.40 55.73
N ALA A 321 14.89 26.46 55.60
CA ALA A 321 15.65 26.81 54.40
C ALA A 321 16.89 25.93 54.25
N ALA A 322 16.72 24.67 53.81
CA ALA A 322 17.83 23.79 53.45
C ALA A 322 17.69 23.05 52.11
N ASP A 323 16.48 22.91 51.54
CA ASP A 323 16.29 22.04 50.35
C ASP A 323 16.05 22.76 49.02
N THR A 324 16.09 24.10 48.96
CA THR A 324 15.79 24.85 47.73
C THR A 324 16.99 25.08 46.80
N ALA A 325 18.20 24.68 47.21
CA ALA A 325 19.43 25.01 46.47
C ALA A 325 19.84 23.97 45.41
N HIS A 326 19.18 22.80 45.35
CA HIS A 326 19.56 21.73 44.41
C HIS A 326 18.72 21.66 43.12
N ILE A 327 17.71 22.53 42.95
CA ILE A 327 16.77 22.50 41.81
C ILE A 327 17.05 23.60 40.77
N LEU A 328 17.86 24.61 41.10
CA LEU A 328 18.19 25.71 40.18
C LEU A 328 19.45 25.41 39.38
N GLY A 329 19.31 24.54 38.38
CA GLY A 329 20.43 24.09 37.56
C GLY A 329 20.07 23.50 36.20
N ALA A 330 19.06 24.02 35.49
CA ALA A 330 18.94 23.93 34.02
C ALA A 330 17.70 24.73 33.55
N SER A 331 17.93 25.92 33.00
CA SER A 331 16.88 26.62 32.24
C SER A 331 16.67 25.93 30.89
N ASN A 332 15.77 24.95 30.85
CA ASN A 332 15.03 24.58 29.64
C ASN A 332 13.56 24.93 29.89
N THR A 333 13.12 26.05 29.33
CA THR A 333 11.74 26.55 29.42
C THR A 333 10.79 25.54 28.77
N VAL A 334 10.16 24.70 29.59
CA VAL A 334 8.96 23.96 29.23
C VAL A 334 7.79 24.93 29.35
N LEU A 335 7.10 25.21 28.25
CA LEU A 335 5.81 25.89 28.28
C LEU A 335 4.73 24.84 28.57
N PRO A 336 3.80 25.05 29.51
CA PRO A 336 2.73 24.10 29.81
C PRO A 336 1.79 23.86 28.63
N ALA A 337 1.27 22.63 28.54
CA ALA A 337 0.17 22.24 27.66
C ALA A 337 -1.18 22.88 28.04
N ASP A 338 -1.28 23.49 29.23
CA ASP A 338 -2.51 24.11 29.73
C ASP A 338 -2.40 25.65 29.72
N CYS A 339 -2.26 26.24 28.54
CA CYS A 339 -2.63 27.63 28.35
C CYS A 339 -3.96 27.65 27.58
N PRO A 340 -5.11 27.95 28.23
CA PRO A 340 -6.31 28.28 27.47
C PRO A 340 -5.92 29.44 26.56
N ALA A 341 -6.38 29.39 25.31
CA ALA A 341 -6.15 30.41 24.30
C ALA A 341 -6.37 31.83 24.85
N ALA A 342 -5.35 32.42 25.49
CA ALA A 342 -5.12 33.84 25.46
C ALA A 342 -4.54 34.06 24.07
N ALA A 343 -5.42 34.06 23.08
CA ALA A 343 -5.09 34.55 21.76
C ALA A 343 -4.37 35.87 21.99
N LYS A 344 -3.07 35.91 21.66
CA LYS A 344 -2.40 37.19 21.48
C LYS A 344 -3.32 38.02 20.58
N PRO A 345 -3.56 39.31 20.88
CA PRO A 345 -4.39 40.14 20.03
C PRO A 345 -3.88 40.01 18.59
N VAL A 346 -4.82 39.74 17.67
CA VAL A 346 -4.54 39.60 16.25
C VAL A 346 -3.72 40.81 15.81
N GLY A 347 -2.46 40.59 15.39
CA GLY A 347 -1.52 41.65 14.99
C GLY A 347 -0.37 41.97 15.97
N ALA A 348 -0.23 41.26 17.10
CA ALA A 348 0.98 41.36 17.94
C ALA A 348 2.14 40.57 17.32
N ASP A 349 3.34 41.17 17.25
CA ASP A 349 4.55 40.52 16.74
C ASP A 349 4.85 39.20 17.50
N PRO A 350 5.41 38.17 16.82
CA PRO A 350 5.86 36.95 17.48
C PRO A 350 6.91 37.26 18.54
N VAL A 351 7.00 36.41 19.56
CA VAL A 351 8.04 36.57 20.59
C VAL A 351 9.42 36.45 19.93
N GLY A 352 10.25 37.48 20.10
CA GLY A 352 11.64 37.49 19.64
C GLY A 352 11.83 37.82 18.16
N ALA A 353 10.77 38.19 17.42
CA ALA A 353 10.88 38.49 16.00
C ALA A 353 11.85 39.64 15.68
N ASP A 354 12.79 39.40 14.75
CA ASP A 354 13.73 40.37 14.21
C ASP A 354 13.41 40.62 12.73
N ARG A 355 13.47 41.88 12.29
CA ARG A 355 13.19 42.26 10.88
C ARG A 355 14.38 42.06 9.95
N ARG A 356 15.57 41.75 10.48
CA ARG A 356 16.78 41.58 9.67
C ARG A 356 16.82 40.20 9.02
N ARG A 357 16.98 40.19 7.68
CA ARG A 357 17.34 38.97 6.94
C ARG A 357 18.73 38.51 7.34
N ARG A 358 18.87 37.21 7.62
CA ARG A 358 20.13 36.57 8.01
C ARG A 358 20.64 35.67 6.89
N ALA A 359 21.95 35.44 6.88
CA ALA A 359 22.53 34.40 6.03
C ALA A 359 21.94 33.03 6.40
N THR A 360 21.98 32.06 5.49
CA THR A 360 21.36 30.73 5.71
C THR A 360 22.38 29.61 5.59
N VAL A 361 22.30 28.64 6.51
CA VAL A 361 23.06 27.38 6.46
C VAL A 361 22.11 26.24 6.15
N VAL A 362 22.44 25.45 5.13
CA VAL A 362 21.75 24.20 4.82
C VAL A 362 22.42 23.11 5.63
N VAL A 363 21.70 22.56 6.60
CA VAL A 363 22.14 21.48 7.49
C VAL A 363 21.59 20.16 6.97
N ILE A 364 22.49 19.23 6.67
CA ILE A 364 22.16 17.92 6.10
C ILE A 364 22.67 16.83 7.06
N PRO A 365 21.81 16.29 7.95
CA PRO A 365 22.12 15.07 8.68
C PRO A 365 22.23 13.88 7.71
N VAL A 366 23.29 13.08 7.84
CA VAL A 366 23.57 11.92 6.97
C VAL A 366 23.86 10.71 7.85
N HIS A 367 23.23 9.58 7.55
CA HIS A 367 23.54 8.29 8.15
C HIS A 367 23.42 7.18 7.10
N ASN A 368 24.56 6.75 6.54
CA ASN A 368 24.62 5.82 5.42
C ASN A 368 23.79 6.31 4.20
N GLY A 369 23.55 5.43 3.23
CA GLY A 369 22.84 5.74 2.00
C GLY A 369 23.73 6.44 0.97
N GLU A 370 24.91 5.88 0.68
CA GLU A 370 25.93 6.48 -0.20
C GLU A 370 25.35 7.13 -1.47
N THR A 371 24.59 6.37 -2.28
CA THR A 371 24.04 6.90 -3.53
C THR A 371 23.10 8.08 -3.31
N VAL A 372 22.12 7.92 -2.41
CA VAL A 372 21.08 8.94 -2.16
C VAL A 372 21.67 10.20 -1.54
N ALA A 373 22.59 10.05 -0.58
CA ALA A 373 23.29 11.16 0.08
C ALA A 373 24.14 11.96 -0.92
N LEU A 374 24.86 11.27 -1.81
CA LEU A 374 25.69 11.94 -2.82
C LEU A 374 24.85 12.62 -3.90
N ASP A 375 23.72 12.05 -4.29
CA ASP A 375 22.79 12.70 -5.23
C ASP A 375 22.17 13.96 -4.62
N CYS A 376 21.76 13.92 -3.35
CA CYS A 376 21.32 15.09 -2.60
C CYS A 376 22.40 16.18 -2.58
N LEU A 377 23.62 15.86 -2.16
CA LEU A 377 24.72 16.82 -2.10
C LEU A 377 25.04 17.43 -3.46
N ARG A 378 25.00 16.65 -4.54
CA ARG A 378 25.19 17.17 -5.90
C ARG A 378 24.08 18.16 -6.28
N SER A 379 22.82 17.86 -5.98
CA SER A 379 21.69 18.74 -6.28
C SER A 379 21.77 20.08 -5.52
N VAL A 380 22.11 20.02 -4.23
CA VAL A 380 22.30 21.19 -3.38
C VAL A 380 23.46 22.04 -3.91
N LEU A 381 24.64 21.45 -4.03
CA LEU A 381 25.86 22.16 -4.43
C LEU A 381 25.82 22.77 -5.84
N ALA A 382 24.92 22.30 -6.71
CA ALA A 382 24.72 22.84 -8.05
C ALA A 382 23.98 24.18 -8.08
N SER A 383 23.28 24.55 -7.00
CA SER A 383 22.37 25.70 -6.98
C SER A 383 22.46 26.57 -5.71
N MET A 384 23.56 26.44 -4.95
CA MET A 384 23.79 27.24 -3.74
C MET A 384 24.14 28.69 -4.07
N PRO A 385 23.49 29.68 -3.43
CA PRO A 385 23.95 31.07 -3.41
C PRO A 385 25.33 31.24 -2.74
N ASP A 386 26.09 32.25 -3.16
CA ASP A 386 27.44 32.52 -2.65
C ASP A 386 27.50 32.85 -1.14
N ASP A 387 26.42 33.43 -0.61
CA ASP A 387 26.26 33.81 0.79
C ASP A 387 25.76 32.67 1.70
N ALA A 388 25.47 31.51 1.11
CA ALA A 388 24.97 30.34 1.80
C ALA A 388 26.10 29.32 2.04
N ARG A 389 25.90 28.43 3.02
CA ARG A 389 26.86 27.37 3.35
C ARG A 389 26.14 26.03 3.53
N VAL A 390 26.82 24.95 3.18
CA VAL A 390 26.35 23.58 3.41
C VAL A 390 27.11 22.99 4.62
N LEU A 391 26.37 22.51 5.60
CA LEU A 391 26.88 21.84 6.79
C LEU A 391 26.33 20.41 6.80
N VAL A 392 27.21 19.43 6.64
CA VAL A 392 26.87 18.01 6.76
C VAL A 392 27.16 17.55 8.17
N VAL A 393 26.20 16.86 8.79
CA VAL A 393 26.35 16.18 10.08
C VAL A 393 26.29 14.68 9.82
N ASP A 394 27.46 14.03 9.79
CA ASP A 394 27.60 12.60 9.62
C ASP A 394 27.37 11.88 10.96
N ASP A 395 26.21 11.24 11.08
CA ASP A 395 25.74 10.57 12.29
C ASP A 395 26.28 9.14 12.40
N GLY A 396 27.60 8.99 12.33
CA GLY A 396 28.27 7.70 12.45
C GLY A 396 28.05 6.77 11.24
N SER A 397 28.14 7.29 10.01
CA SER A 397 28.07 6.46 8.81
C SER A 397 29.18 5.41 8.78
N SER A 398 28.85 4.21 8.29
CA SER A 398 29.74 3.04 8.26
C SER A 398 30.20 2.67 6.85
N GLU A 399 29.56 3.23 5.81
CA GLU A 399 29.89 2.99 4.40
C GLU A 399 31.19 3.71 4.01
N PRO A 400 32.26 2.97 3.62
CA PRO A 400 33.56 3.59 3.33
C PRO A 400 33.53 4.58 2.17
N GLY A 401 32.73 4.33 1.14
CA GLY A 401 32.63 5.20 -0.03
C GLY A 401 31.98 6.54 0.31
N LEU A 402 30.88 6.53 1.06
CA LEU A 402 30.24 7.74 1.59
C LEU A 402 31.20 8.55 2.47
N VAL A 403 31.86 7.92 3.44
CA VAL A 403 32.82 8.58 4.33
C VAL A 403 33.94 9.26 3.55
N ALA A 404 34.55 8.56 2.59
CA ALA A 404 35.62 9.10 1.76
C ALA A 404 35.15 10.28 0.88
N ALA A 405 33.93 10.21 0.36
CA ALA A 405 33.35 11.27 -0.45
C ALA A 405 33.06 12.55 0.37
N LEU A 406 32.50 12.40 1.58
CA LEU A 406 32.27 13.52 2.50
C LEU A 406 33.59 14.21 2.89
N ASP A 407 34.62 13.42 3.22
CA ASP A 407 35.95 13.94 3.53
C ASP A 407 36.57 14.68 2.33
N GLY A 408 36.32 14.17 1.12
CA GLY A 408 36.72 14.82 -0.15
C GLY A 408 36.09 16.18 -0.34
N LEU A 409 34.76 16.28 -0.18
CA LEU A 409 34.02 17.54 -0.31
C LEU A 409 34.42 18.56 0.76
N ALA A 410 34.69 18.10 1.99
CA ALA A 410 35.16 18.95 3.08
C ALA A 410 36.55 19.52 2.79
N ARG A 411 37.50 18.69 2.30
CA ARG A 411 38.84 19.13 1.89
C ARG A 411 38.82 20.15 0.75
N GLN A 412 37.84 20.05 -0.14
CA GLN A 412 37.63 21.01 -1.23
C GLN A 412 36.95 22.31 -0.77
N GLY A 413 36.56 22.42 0.51
CA GLY A 413 35.84 23.57 1.04
C GLY A 413 34.40 23.71 0.51
N ARG A 414 33.86 22.66 -0.12
CA ARG A 414 32.50 22.66 -0.67
C ARG A 414 31.43 22.47 0.41
N ILE A 415 31.79 21.78 1.50
CA ILE A 415 30.94 21.57 2.67
C ILE A 415 31.74 21.80 3.96
N ARG A 416 31.04 22.11 5.05
CA ARG A 416 31.56 21.92 6.41
C ARG A 416 31.06 20.57 6.93
N LEU A 417 31.92 19.79 7.57
CA LEU A 417 31.59 18.44 8.06
C LEU A 417 31.71 18.37 9.58
N LEU A 418 30.67 17.84 10.24
CA LEU A 418 30.67 17.42 11.65
C LEU A 418 30.42 15.92 11.69
N ARG A 419 31.14 15.18 12.54
CA ARG A 419 31.00 13.72 12.62
C ARG A 419 30.75 13.28 14.06
N HIS A 420 29.72 12.45 14.25
CA HIS A 420 29.51 11.72 15.49
C HIS A 420 30.28 10.39 15.45
N ALA A 421 30.79 9.95 16.59
CA ALA A 421 31.47 8.66 16.70
C ALA A 421 30.52 7.47 16.55
N THR A 422 29.27 7.65 16.97
CA THR A 422 28.18 6.67 16.92
C THR A 422 26.90 7.37 16.50
N ALA A 423 25.97 6.66 15.87
CA ALA A 423 24.67 7.21 15.52
C ALA A 423 23.91 7.66 16.78
N GLN A 424 23.40 8.90 16.75
CA GLN A 424 22.64 9.53 17.84
C GLN A 424 21.20 9.84 17.43
N GLY A 425 20.85 9.61 16.17
CA GLY A 425 19.53 9.88 15.62
C GLY A 425 19.42 11.28 15.01
N PHE A 426 18.31 11.49 14.30
CA PHE A 426 18.06 12.72 13.57
C PHE A 426 17.97 13.96 14.48
N PRO A 427 17.20 13.96 15.60
CA PRO A 427 17.08 15.15 16.44
C PRO A 427 18.43 15.63 17.01
N ALA A 428 19.31 14.70 17.41
CA ALA A 428 20.64 15.02 17.92
C ALA A 428 21.54 15.63 16.84
N SER A 429 21.53 15.04 15.64
CA SER A 429 22.30 15.51 14.49
C SER A 429 21.83 16.86 13.97
N ALA A 430 20.51 17.06 13.87
CA ALA A 430 19.93 18.35 13.51
C ALA A 430 20.28 19.43 14.53
N ASN A 431 20.18 19.12 15.84
CA ASN A 431 20.57 20.04 16.90
C ASN A 431 22.07 20.40 16.86
N ALA A 432 22.96 19.46 16.55
CA ALA A 432 24.38 19.73 16.37
C ALA A 432 24.61 20.71 15.21
N GLY A 433 23.92 20.52 14.10
CA GLY A 433 23.95 21.44 12.95
C GLY A 433 23.38 22.82 13.27
N ILE A 434 22.23 22.89 13.95
CA ILE A 434 21.57 24.13 14.39
C ILE A 434 22.51 24.98 15.26
N ARG A 435 23.19 24.35 16.22
CA ARG A 435 24.18 25.02 17.09
C ARG A 435 25.37 25.52 16.29
N ALA A 436 25.87 24.72 15.36
CA ALA A 436 27.01 25.07 14.52
C ALA A 436 26.72 26.19 13.51
N ALA A 437 25.45 26.40 13.16
CA ALA A 437 24.95 27.50 12.32
C ALA A 437 24.81 28.84 13.06
N ARG A 438 25.03 28.89 14.39
CA ARG A 438 25.13 30.12 15.21
C ARG A 438 23.93 31.07 15.06
N ASP A 439 24.11 32.23 14.42
CA ASP A 439 23.14 33.31 14.28
C ASP A 439 22.49 33.38 12.89
N GLN A 440 22.72 32.36 12.05
CA GLN A 440 22.22 32.25 10.68
C GLN A 440 20.90 31.49 10.61
N ASP A 441 20.03 31.77 9.65
CA ASP A 441 18.86 30.91 9.42
C ASP A 441 19.28 29.48 9.04
N VAL A 442 18.42 28.51 9.30
CA VAL A 442 18.73 27.09 9.06
C VAL A 442 17.74 26.51 8.07
N VAL A 443 18.22 25.76 7.08
CA VAL A 443 17.39 24.77 6.41
C VAL A 443 17.82 23.40 6.88
N LEU A 444 16.92 22.66 7.53
CA LEU A 444 17.10 21.24 7.74
C LEU A 444 16.66 20.52 6.48
N LEU A 445 17.59 19.78 5.87
CA LEU A 445 17.34 19.06 4.62
C LEU A 445 17.78 17.61 4.78
N ASN A 446 16.87 16.67 4.53
CA ASN A 446 17.22 15.26 4.59
C ASN A 446 18.20 14.88 3.48
N SER A 447 19.06 13.89 3.76
CA SER A 447 20.10 13.43 2.84
C SER A 447 19.57 12.68 1.62
N ASP A 448 18.27 12.40 1.54
CA ASP A 448 17.61 11.69 0.43
C ASP A 448 16.68 12.61 -0.38
N THR A 449 16.98 13.91 -0.40
CA THR A 449 16.22 14.91 -1.15
C THR A 449 16.93 15.35 -2.43
N LEU A 450 16.14 15.78 -3.42
CA LEU A 450 16.62 16.41 -4.65
C LEU A 450 16.01 17.81 -4.74
N VAL A 451 16.86 18.83 -4.74
CA VAL A 451 16.40 20.23 -4.79
C VAL A 451 16.49 20.80 -6.22
N PRO A 452 15.51 21.61 -6.66
CA PRO A 452 15.55 22.25 -7.96
C PRO A 452 16.40 23.54 -7.94
N PRO A 453 16.80 24.10 -9.10
CA PRO A 453 17.49 25.40 -9.15
C PRO A 453 16.72 26.52 -8.43
N GLY A 454 17.44 27.41 -7.73
CA GLY A 454 16.87 28.59 -7.06
C GLY A 454 16.01 28.30 -5.82
N TRP A 455 15.95 27.05 -5.37
CA TRP A 455 15.12 26.60 -4.24
C TRP A 455 15.37 27.39 -2.94
N LEU A 456 16.64 27.59 -2.56
CA LEU A 456 16.99 28.21 -1.28
C LEU A 456 16.55 29.67 -1.21
N GLN A 457 16.69 30.40 -2.33
CA GLN A 457 16.26 31.79 -2.41
C GLN A 457 14.74 31.89 -2.26
N ARG A 458 13.98 31.00 -2.91
CA ARG A 458 12.52 30.96 -2.77
C ARG A 458 12.06 30.65 -1.34
N LEU A 459 12.75 29.75 -0.62
CA LEU A 459 12.47 29.51 0.80
C LEU A 459 12.76 30.74 1.67
N ARG A 460 13.90 31.42 1.44
CA ARG A 460 14.23 32.68 2.13
C ARG A 460 13.18 33.75 1.87
N ASP A 461 12.74 33.91 0.63
CA ASP A 461 11.74 34.91 0.27
C ASP A 461 10.39 34.62 0.91
N ALA A 462 9.97 33.36 0.96
CA ALA A 462 8.79 32.92 1.70
C ALA A 462 8.90 33.17 3.21
N ALA A 463 10.03 32.84 3.83
CA ALA A 463 10.23 32.96 5.28
C ALA A 463 10.20 34.41 5.78
N TYR A 464 10.59 35.36 4.93
CA TYR A 464 10.57 36.79 5.21
C TYR A 464 9.43 37.53 4.48
N ALA A 465 8.46 36.82 3.90
CA ALA A 465 7.29 37.43 3.29
C ALA A 465 6.36 38.09 4.32
N ALA A 466 6.38 37.59 5.56
CA ALA A 466 5.72 38.18 6.70
C ALA A 466 6.58 38.01 7.97
N HIS A 467 6.45 38.97 8.89
CA HIS A 467 7.24 39.00 10.13
C HIS A 467 6.93 37.83 11.07
N ASP A 468 5.78 37.17 10.90
CA ASP A 468 5.28 36.10 11.75
C ASP A 468 5.53 34.69 11.22
N ILE A 469 6.21 34.53 10.09
CA ILE A 469 6.56 33.22 9.54
C ILE A 469 7.84 32.70 10.23
N GLY A 470 7.70 31.61 10.97
CA GLY A 470 8.80 30.93 11.65
C GLY A 470 9.39 29.78 10.84
N THR A 471 8.54 29.05 10.11
CA THR A 471 8.95 27.88 9.32
C THR A 471 8.34 27.87 7.91
N VAL A 472 9.10 27.34 6.94
CA VAL A 472 8.64 27.14 5.56
C VAL A 472 8.98 25.73 5.08
N THR A 473 8.01 25.05 4.48
CA THR A 473 8.18 23.71 3.89
C THR A 473 7.69 23.69 2.43
N PRO A 474 8.42 23.10 1.47
CA PRO A 474 7.95 22.95 0.09
C PRO A 474 7.01 21.74 -0.09
N LEU A 475 6.39 21.63 -1.28
CA LEU A 475 5.71 20.40 -1.69
C LEU A 475 6.73 19.30 -2.02
N SER A 476 6.33 18.03 -1.92
CA SER A 476 7.15 16.87 -2.32
C SER A 476 6.29 15.71 -2.81
N ASN A 477 6.91 14.71 -3.43
CA ASN A 477 6.27 13.42 -3.68
C ASN A 477 5.98 12.64 -2.40
N ASP A 478 6.76 12.82 -1.33
CA ASP A 478 6.54 12.11 -0.08
C ASP A 478 6.73 13.06 1.12
N ALA A 479 5.68 13.79 1.47
CA ALA A 479 5.73 14.80 2.52
C ALA A 479 4.42 14.89 3.31
N THR A 480 3.83 13.75 3.67
CA THR A 480 2.60 13.65 4.47
C THR A 480 1.50 14.61 3.96
N ILE A 481 1.17 15.66 4.73
CA ILE A 481 0.14 16.66 4.41
C ILE A 481 0.49 17.54 3.20
N LEU A 482 1.75 17.57 2.76
CA LEU A 482 2.26 18.35 1.62
C LEU A 482 2.57 17.49 0.38
N SER A 483 2.11 16.24 0.38
CA SER A 483 2.35 15.31 -0.72
C SER A 483 1.63 15.72 -2.01
N TYR A 484 2.34 15.56 -3.12
CA TYR A 484 1.91 15.82 -4.49
C TYR A 484 2.53 14.79 -5.45
N PRO A 485 1.79 14.18 -6.39
CA PRO A 485 0.43 14.53 -6.82
C PRO A 485 -0.74 14.03 -5.95
N GLY A 486 -0.57 12.92 -5.21
CA GLY A 486 -1.57 12.40 -4.28
C GLY A 486 -1.26 12.74 -2.81
N VAL A 487 -2.31 12.93 -1.99
CA VAL A 487 -2.21 13.10 -0.53
C VAL A 487 -1.97 11.78 0.20
N ALA A 488 -2.41 10.67 -0.41
CA ALA A 488 -2.37 9.33 0.14
C ALA A 488 -1.77 8.36 -0.89
N GLY A 489 -1.00 7.39 -0.41
CA GLY A 489 -0.30 6.41 -1.25
C GLY A 489 1.16 6.77 -1.54
N SER A 490 1.84 5.88 -2.27
CA SER A 490 3.23 6.10 -2.69
C SER A 490 3.22 6.83 -4.03
N ASN A 491 3.57 8.12 -4.02
CA ASN A 491 3.81 8.87 -5.25
C ASN A 491 5.13 8.37 -5.90
N PRO A 492 5.26 8.42 -7.23
CA PRO A 492 6.49 8.01 -7.91
C PRO A 492 7.70 8.80 -7.40
N VAL A 493 8.79 8.09 -7.10
CA VAL A 493 10.07 8.71 -6.73
C VAL A 493 10.67 9.40 -7.97
N PRO A 494 10.87 10.73 -7.95
CA PRO A 494 11.39 11.45 -9.10
C PRO A 494 12.91 11.38 -9.15
N ASP A 495 13.48 11.32 -10.36
CA ASP A 495 14.88 11.70 -10.57
C ASP A 495 15.05 13.25 -10.56
N GLN A 496 16.28 13.74 -10.71
CA GLN A 496 16.55 15.18 -10.72
C GLN A 496 15.84 15.91 -11.88
N GLY A 497 15.70 15.27 -13.05
CA GLY A 497 15.05 15.85 -14.21
C GLY A 497 13.55 16.02 -14.01
N ALA A 498 12.91 14.99 -13.47
CA ALA A 498 11.51 14.98 -13.07
C ALA A 498 11.23 16.01 -11.96
N THR A 499 12.09 16.07 -10.94
CA THR A 499 12.03 17.06 -9.86
C THR A 499 12.04 18.49 -10.42
N ASN A 500 13.00 18.80 -11.29
CA ASN A 500 13.11 20.11 -11.92
C ASN A 500 11.90 20.44 -12.81
N ARG A 501 11.28 19.44 -13.45
CA ARG A 501 10.08 19.64 -14.27
C ARG A 501 8.86 19.95 -13.42
N LEU A 502 8.62 19.17 -12.36
CA LEU A 502 7.51 19.39 -11.43
C LEU A 502 7.64 20.74 -10.72
N ASP A 503 8.85 21.11 -10.31
CA ASP A 503 9.11 22.41 -9.72
C ASP A 503 8.78 23.58 -10.65
N ARG A 504 9.22 23.55 -11.92
CA ARG A 504 8.84 24.58 -12.91
C ARG A 504 7.33 24.67 -13.11
N MET A 505 6.61 23.56 -12.99
CA MET A 505 5.15 23.56 -13.07
C MET A 505 4.54 24.18 -11.82
N ALA A 506 5.03 23.83 -10.63
CA ALA A 506 4.63 24.43 -9.36
C ALA A 506 4.88 25.93 -9.34
N GLU A 507 6.07 26.38 -9.75
CA GLU A 507 6.44 27.80 -9.82
C GLU A 507 5.51 28.57 -10.77
N ARG A 508 5.25 28.05 -11.97
CA ARG A 508 4.34 28.70 -12.92
C ARG A 508 2.88 28.72 -12.45
N ALA A 509 2.46 27.67 -11.75
CA ALA A 509 1.08 27.50 -11.28
C ALA A 509 0.78 28.33 -10.03
N ASN A 510 1.74 28.40 -9.11
CA ASN A 510 1.53 28.89 -7.75
C ASN A 510 2.45 30.06 -7.37
N GLY A 511 3.58 30.26 -8.05
CA GLY A 511 4.53 31.33 -7.73
C GLY A 511 4.94 31.34 -6.25
N GLY A 512 4.93 32.51 -5.63
CA GLY A 512 5.19 32.67 -4.19
C GLY A 512 4.00 32.37 -3.27
N THR A 513 2.95 31.67 -3.72
CA THR A 513 1.75 31.41 -2.91
C THR A 513 2.11 30.56 -1.68
N LEU A 514 1.73 31.09 -0.51
CA LEU A 514 1.89 30.44 0.79
C LEU A 514 0.53 29.90 1.28
N ALA A 515 0.55 28.75 1.94
CA ALA A 515 -0.59 28.21 2.67
C ALA A 515 -0.20 27.98 4.13
N ASP A 516 -1.03 28.42 5.09
CA ASP A 516 -0.78 28.12 6.51
C ASP A 516 -0.96 26.63 6.77
N ILE A 517 0.02 26.04 7.47
CA ILE A 517 0.02 24.62 7.82
C ILE A 517 0.13 24.45 9.34
N PRO A 518 -0.43 23.35 9.90
CA PRO A 518 -0.37 23.13 11.34
C PRO A 518 1.07 22.93 11.83
N VAL A 519 1.84 22.12 11.10
CA VAL A 519 3.23 21.79 11.36
C VAL A 519 4.00 21.72 10.05
N GLY A 520 5.29 22.08 10.07
CA GLY A 520 6.20 21.86 8.94
C GLY A 520 6.59 20.38 8.82
N VAL A 521 7.08 19.96 7.65
CA VAL A 521 7.47 18.56 7.39
C VAL A 521 8.99 18.44 7.32
N GLY A 522 9.56 17.50 8.09
CA GLY A 522 11.00 17.44 8.39
C GLY A 522 11.95 17.16 7.22
N PHE A 523 11.46 16.73 6.06
CA PHE A 523 12.31 16.41 4.90
C PHE A 523 13.04 17.64 4.33
N CYS A 524 12.40 18.81 4.38
CA CYS A 524 12.94 20.10 3.96
C CYS A 524 12.26 21.23 4.74
N LEU A 525 12.88 21.68 5.82
CA LEU A 525 12.29 22.65 6.74
C LEU A 525 13.21 23.87 6.88
N PHE A 526 12.76 25.03 6.37
CA PHE A 526 13.38 26.30 6.68
C PHE A 526 12.96 26.74 8.09
N LEU A 527 13.92 27.13 8.91
CA LEU A 527 13.76 27.62 10.27
C LEU A 527 14.39 29.02 10.38
N ARG A 528 13.57 30.03 10.65
CA ARG A 528 14.06 31.38 10.91
C ARG A 528 14.78 31.42 12.25
N ARG A 529 15.94 32.07 12.32
CA ARG A 529 16.82 32.02 13.49
C ARG A 529 16.16 32.58 14.75
N ASP A 530 15.43 33.68 14.63
CA ASP A 530 14.72 34.29 15.75
C ASP A 530 13.60 33.41 16.30
N CYS A 531 12.82 32.76 15.42
CA CYS A 531 11.88 31.71 15.81
C CYS A 531 12.59 30.58 16.55
N LEU A 532 13.70 30.08 16.01
CA LEU A 532 14.47 29.00 16.62
C LEU A 532 15.08 29.39 17.97
N THR A 533 15.55 30.63 18.12
CA THR A 533 16.05 31.17 19.39
C THR A 533 14.93 31.29 20.44
N ALA A 534 13.73 31.71 20.03
CA ALA A 534 12.59 31.83 20.94
C ALA A 534 12.02 30.46 21.35
N VAL A 535 11.98 29.51 20.42
CA VAL A 535 11.36 28.19 20.61
C VAL A 535 12.30 27.21 21.32
N GLY A 536 13.60 27.25 20.99
CA GLY A 536 14.59 26.27 21.47
C GLY A 536 14.79 25.09 20.51
N SER A 537 15.67 24.17 20.90
CA SER A 537 16.11 23.03 20.08
C SER A 537 15.09 21.87 20.07
N PHE A 538 15.36 20.81 19.30
CA PHE A 538 14.58 19.57 19.35
C PHE A 538 14.80 18.81 20.66
N ARG A 539 13.74 18.16 21.16
CA ARG A 539 13.72 17.39 22.42
C ARG A 539 14.19 15.95 22.20
N THR A 540 15.51 15.76 22.19
CA THR A 540 16.18 14.45 22.00
C THR A 540 15.82 13.45 23.10
N ASP A 541 15.47 13.95 24.28
CA ASP A 541 15.04 13.21 25.46
C ASP A 541 13.68 12.51 25.30
N LEU A 542 12.82 13.01 24.40
CA LEU A 542 11.47 12.48 24.17
C LEU A 542 11.34 11.73 22.85
N PHE A 543 11.87 12.32 21.76
CA PHE A 543 11.70 11.80 20.41
C PHE A 543 12.80 10.82 19.97
N ALA A 544 13.84 10.64 20.81
CA ALA A 544 14.92 9.68 20.60
C ALA A 544 15.53 9.77 19.18
N GLN A 545 15.37 8.72 18.36
CA GLN A 545 15.96 8.67 17.02
C GLN A 545 15.26 9.55 15.97
N GLY A 546 14.01 9.98 16.19
CA GLY A 546 13.26 10.84 15.27
C GLY A 546 11.75 10.53 15.22
N TYR A 547 11.06 11.20 14.30
CA TYR A 547 9.59 11.31 14.18
C TYR A 547 8.93 12.13 15.31
N GLY A 548 8.37 13.29 14.94
CA GLY A 548 7.54 14.12 15.83
C GLY A 548 8.27 15.30 16.47
N GLU A 549 9.60 15.32 16.44
CA GLU A 549 10.44 16.41 16.93
C GLU A 549 10.18 17.75 16.22
N GLU A 550 9.95 17.70 14.90
CA GLU A 550 9.67 18.85 14.08
C GLU A 550 8.25 19.37 14.33
N ASN A 551 7.30 18.44 14.55
CA ASN A 551 5.93 18.78 14.92
C ASN A 551 5.90 19.49 16.27
N ASP A 552 6.60 18.94 17.28
CA ASP A 552 6.74 19.58 18.59
C ASP A 552 7.30 21.01 18.47
N LEU A 553 8.39 21.19 17.70
CA LEU A 553 8.98 22.51 17.48
C LEU A 553 7.98 23.47 16.83
N CYS A 554 7.26 23.01 15.81
CA CYS A 554 6.27 23.81 15.08
C CYS A 554 5.07 24.20 15.97
N LEU A 555 4.63 23.31 16.87
CA LEU A 555 3.54 23.57 17.81
C LEU A 555 3.97 24.57 18.89
N ARG A 556 5.18 24.42 19.45
CA ARG A 556 5.78 25.41 20.36
C ARG A 556 5.95 26.77 19.67
N ALA A 557 6.36 26.79 18.40
CA ALA A 557 6.43 28.01 17.60
C ALA A 557 5.05 28.69 17.48
N ARG A 558 4.00 27.93 17.18
CA ARG A 558 2.61 28.44 17.15
C ARG A 558 2.18 29.05 18.47
N MET A 559 2.50 28.41 19.60
CA MET A 559 2.18 28.95 20.94
C MET A 559 2.86 30.31 21.20
N LEU A 560 3.99 30.59 20.55
CA LEU A 560 4.70 31.88 20.64
C LEU A 560 4.24 32.93 19.61
N GLY A 561 3.27 32.58 18.75
CA GLY A 561 2.70 33.43 17.72
C GLY A 561 3.35 33.29 16.34
N TRP A 562 4.18 32.27 16.13
CA TRP A 562 4.78 31.99 14.82
C TRP A 562 3.86 31.14 13.94
N ARG A 563 3.85 31.44 12.63
CA ARG A 563 3.16 30.64 11.60
C ARG A 563 4.13 29.68 10.94
N ASN A 564 3.62 28.49 10.65
CA ASN A 564 4.24 27.51 9.79
C ASN A 564 3.53 27.57 8.44
N VAL A 565 4.28 27.67 7.33
CA VAL A 565 3.69 27.82 6.00
C VAL A 565 4.25 26.83 4.98
N ALA A 566 3.41 26.39 4.06
CA ALA A 566 3.82 25.66 2.87
C ALA A 566 4.08 26.62 1.70
N LEU A 567 5.23 26.50 1.04
CA LEU A 567 5.52 27.18 -0.22
C LEU A 567 5.05 26.32 -1.39
N THR A 568 3.87 26.63 -1.91
CA THR A 568 3.17 25.79 -2.89
C THR A 568 3.73 25.87 -4.31
N GLY A 569 4.59 26.85 -4.59
CA GLY A 569 5.30 26.99 -5.87
C GLY A 569 6.74 26.48 -5.86
N LEU A 570 7.13 25.70 -4.85
CA LEU A 570 8.41 24.99 -4.78
C LEU A 570 8.15 23.50 -4.58
N PHE A 571 8.77 22.67 -5.43
CA PHE A 571 8.72 21.22 -5.31
C PHE A 571 10.11 20.64 -5.09
N VAL A 572 10.27 19.80 -4.06
CA VAL A 572 11.52 19.11 -3.74
C VAL A 572 11.26 17.60 -3.83
N GLY A 573 12.09 16.89 -4.60
CA GLY A 573 11.99 15.44 -4.72
C GLY A 573 12.49 14.76 -3.45
N HIS A 574 11.82 13.69 -3.03
CA HIS A 574 12.18 12.90 -1.87
C HIS A 574 12.32 11.44 -2.31
N MET A 575 13.52 10.89 -2.22
CA MET A 575 13.83 9.55 -2.74
C MET A 575 13.31 8.42 -1.85
N GLY A 576 12.92 8.73 -0.60
CA GLY A 576 12.37 7.77 0.33
C GLY A 576 13.43 6.75 0.74
N GLY A 577 14.36 7.14 1.59
CA GLY A 577 15.20 6.19 2.32
C GLY A 577 14.38 5.52 3.42
N SER A 578 14.50 4.20 3.57
CA SER A 578 13.86 3.44 4.65
C SER A 578 14.46 3.80 6.02
N SER A 579 14.12 4.98 6.57
CA SER A 579 14.51 5.35 7.92
C SER A 579 13.89 4.35 8.90
N PHE A 580 14.74 3.49 9.48
CA PHE A 580 14.45 2.51 10.53
C PHE A 580 13.71 1.22 10.12
N GLY A 581 13.56 0.91 8.83
CA GLY A 581 13.00 -0.38 8.36
C GLY A 581 11.57 -0.67 8.85
N ALA A 582 11.23 -1.94 9.08
CA ALA A 582 9.90 -2.36 9.53
C ALA A 582 9.50 -1.76 10.90
N ASP A 583 10.48 -1.51 11.77
CA ASP A 583 10.24 -1.05 13.14
C ASP A 583 9.88 0.44 13.22
N ALA A 584 10.02 1.20 12.13
CA ALA A 584 9.70 2.63 12.05
C ALA A 584 8.23 2.95 12.41
N ALA A 585 7.30 2.05 12.11
CA ALA A 585 5.90 2.21 12.45
C ALA A 585 5.66 2.27 13.96
N HIS A 586 6.42 1.48 14.74
CA HIS A 586 6.33 1.47 16.20
C HIS A 586 6.87 2.76 16.81
N LEU A 587 7.99 3.29 16.30
CA LEU A 587 8.52 4.57 16.75
C LEU A 587 7.56 5.73 16.45
N ARG A 588 6.95 5.75 15.26
CA ARG A 588 5.90 6.72 14.91
C ARG A 588 4.69 6.63 15.86
N ALA A 589 4.22 5.43 16.17
CA ALA A 589 3.09 5.23 17.07
C ALA A 589 3.40 5.63 18.52
N ARG A 590 4.61 5.35 19.01
CA ARG A 590 5.11 5.83 20.31
C ARG A 590 5.15 7.35 20.35
N ASN A 591 5.86 7.96 19.40
CA ASN A 591 6.11 9.40 19.39
C ASN A 591 4.83 10.20 19.09
N GLY A 592 3.89 9.65 18.32
CA GLY A 592 2.56 10.24 18.13
C GLY A 592 1.77 10.36 19.43
N ARG A 593 1.83 9.34 20.32
CA ARG A 593 1.20 9.41 21.65
C ARG A 593 1.86 10.47 22.54
N ILE A 594 3.19 10.53 22.53
CA ILE A 594 3.95 11.55 23.27
C ILE A 594 3.57 12.96 22.77
N LEU A 595 3.47 13.15 21.46
CA LEU A 595 3.12 14.43 20.86
C LEU A 595 1.70 14.88 21.26
N GLU A 596 0.73 13.96 21.26
CA GLU A 596 -0.65 14.23 21.69
C GLU A 596 -0.74 14.56 23.19
N GLN A 597 0.10 13.95 24.04
CA GLN A 597 0.19 14.30 25.46
C GLN A 597 0.79 15.69 25.69
N LEU A 598 1.79 16.06 24.90
CA LEU A 598 2.48 17.35 25.00
C LEU A 598 1.66 18.50 24.41
N HIS A 599 0.87 18.20 23.37
CA HIS A 599 0.03 19.14 22.64
C HIS A 599 -1.37 18.55 22.42
N PRO A 600 -2.23 18.52 23.46
CA PRO A 600 -3.57 17.98 23.34
C PRO A 600 -4.37 18.62 22.20
N GLY A 601 -4.96 17.80 21.32
CA GLY A 601 -5.66 18.25 20.13
C GLY A 601 -4.79 18.37 18.88
N HIS A 602 -3.51 17.95 18.94
CA HIS A 602 -2.64 17.90 17.77
C HIS A 602 -3.25 17.05 16.64
N GLN A 603 -3.73 15.85 16.93
CA GLN A 603 -4.34 15.00 15.90
C GLN A 603 -5.59 15.67 15.30
N ALA A 604 -6.44 16.27 16.13
CA ALA A 604 -7.62 17.01 15.65
C ALA A 604 -7.25 18.20 14.75
N LEU A 605 -6.13 18.88 15.05
CA LEU A 605 -5.59 19.96 14.22
C LEU A 605 -5.12 19.45 12.84
N ILE A 606 -4.47 18.28 12.80
CA ILE A 606 -4.09 17.63 11.53
C ILE A 606 -5.33 17.18 10.76
N ASP A 607 -6.28 16.53 11.43
CA ASP A 607 -7.52 16.03 10.81
C ASP A 607 -8.35 17.18 10.22
N ASP A 608 -8.45 18.31 10.92
CA ASP A 608 -9.09 19.53 10.41
C ASP A 608 -8.36 20.09 9.18
N PHE A 609 -7.02 20.12 9.18
CA PHE A 609 -6.25 20.53 8.02
C PHE A 609 -6.49 19.61 6.81
N VAL A 610 -6.47 18.30 7.02
CA VAL A 610 -6.73 17.29 5.98
C VAL A 610 -8.15 17.41 5.45
N THR A 611 -9.13 17.64 6.33
CA THR A 611 -10.55 17.80 5.97
C THR A 611 -10.78 19.08 5.15
N ARG A 612 -10.18 20.20 5.54
CA ARG A 612 -10.30 21.47 4.81
C ARG A 612 -9.49 21.49 3.51
N ASP A 613 -8.40 20.73 3.46
CA ASP A 613 -7.45 20.63 2.36
C ASP A 613 -7.15 21.97 1.66
N PRO A 614 -6.49 22.93 2.34
CA PRO A 614 -6.14 24.21 1.72
C PRO A 614 -5.15 24.07 0.55
N LEU A 615 -4.57 22.88 0.35
CA LEU A 615 -3.65 22.57 -0.73
C LEU A 615 -4.34 21.99 -1.96
N ALA A 616 -5.64 21.69 -1.91
CA ALA A 616 -6.42 21.19 -3.04
C ALA A 616 -6.24 22.07 -4.29
N GLU A 617 -6.46 23.38 -4.16
CA GLU A 617 -6.39 24.31 -5.29
C GLU A 617 -4.95 24.52 -5.81
N PRO A 618 -3.92 24.73 -4.96
CA PRO A 618 -2.54 24.72 -5.41
C PRO A 618 -2.14 23.44 -6.17
N ARG A 619 -2.55 22.26 -5.71
CA ARG A 619 -2.26 20.99 -6.40
C ARG A 619 -3.01 20.88 -7.73
N ARG A 620 -4.28 21.27 -7.75
CA ARG A 620 -5.09 21.34 -8.98
C ARG A 620 -4.49 22.25 -10.03
N ARG A 621 -3.93 23.41 -9.65
CA ARG A 621 -3.23 24.30 -10.60
C ARG A 621 -2.02 23.65 -11.24
N ILE A 622 -1.25 22.84 -10.49
CA ILE A 622 -0.13 22.07 -11.05
C ILE A 622 -0.65 20.99 -12.00
N ASP A 623 -1.72 20.27 -11.64
CA ASP A 623 -2.33 19.27 -12.52
C ASP A 623 -2.91 19.89 -13.80
N LEU A 624 -3.49 21.09 -13.73
CA LEU A 624 -3.94 21.83 -14.91
C LEU A 624 -2.77 22.21 -15.84
N ALA A 625 -1.61 22.57 -15.28
CA ALA A 625 -0.41 22.83 -16.06
C ALA A 625 0.11 21.54 -16.73
N ARG A 626 0.19 20.43 -15.98
CA ARG A 626 0.56 19.11 -16.50
C ARG A 626 -0.41 18.63 -17.58
N TRP A 627 -1.72 18.83 -17.37
CA TRP A 627 -2.79 18.43 -18.29
C TRP A 627 -2.65 19.09 -19.66
N ARG A 628 -2.34 20.39 -19.66
CA ARG A 628 -2.11 21.18 -20.88
C ARG A 628 -0.85 20.74 -21.60
N GLU A 629 0.22 20.43 -20.88
CA GLU A 629 1.47 19.93 -21.47
C GLU A 629 1.27 18.55 -22.10
N ALA A 630 0.65 17.62 -21.36
CA ALA A 630 0.34 16.28 -21.84
C ALA A 630 -0.59 16.29 -23.06
N GLY A 631 -1.55 17.22 -23.09
CA GLY A 631 -2.48 17.39 -24.21
C GLY A 631 -1.80 17.72 -25.55
N ARG A 632 -0.59 18.30 -25.56
CA ARG A 632 0.12 18.69 -26.81
C ARG A 632 0.55 17.51 -27.67
N ALA A 633 0.66 16.32 -27.09
CA ALA A 633 1.02 15.11 -27.82
C ALA A 633 -0.13 14.55 -28.68
N TRP A 634 -1.35 15.07 -28.50
CA TRP A 634 -2.56 14.51 -29.08
C TRP A 634 -3.15 15.41 -30.15
N ARG A 635 -3.74 14.82 -31.20
CA ARG A 635 -4.38 15.59 -32.29
C ARG A 635 -5.70 16.21 -31.85
N GLU A 636 -6.49 15.43 -31.12
CA GLU A 636 -7.79 15.81 -30.57
C GLU A 636 -8.10 14.98 -29.32
N SER A 637 -9.19 15.30 -28.62
CA SER A 637 -9.66 14.54 -27.45
C SER A 637 -11.07 14.00 -27.67
N VAL A 638 -11.39 12.91 -26.99
CA VAL A 638 -12.72 12.32 -26.91
C VAL A 638 -13.07 12.14 -25.45
N ILE A 639 -14.30 12.46 -25.08
CA ILE A 639 -14.79 12.38 -23.70
C ILE A 639 -15.50 11.05 -23.51
N LEU A 640 -15.20 10.33 -22.44
CA LEU A 640 -15.90 9.12 -22.04
C LEU A 640 -16.54 9.36 -20.67
N VAL A 641 -17.86 9.21 -20.56
CA VAL A 641 -18.60 9.42 -19.29
C VAL A 641 -18.97 8.07 -18.69
N THR A 642 -18.59 7.82 -17.44
CA THR A 642 -18.82 6.53 -16.79
C THR A 642 -18.89 6.64 -15.27
N HIS A 643 -19.36 5.59 -14.58
CA HIS A 643 -19.43 5.47 -13.12
C HIS A 643 -18.16 4.83 -12.53
N ASP A 644 -18.09 4.69 -11.21
CA ASP A 644 -16.88 4.18 -10.51
C ASP A 644 -17.07 2.80 -9.83
N GLU A 645 -18.06 2.01 -10.25
CA GLU A 645 -18.33 0.68 -9.64
C GLU A 645 -17.57 -0.49 -10.33
N GLY A 646 -16.77 -0.21 -11.36
CA GLY A 646 -16.02 -1.23 -12.09
C GLY A 646 -16.90 -2.12 -12.99
N GLY A 647 -16.63 -3.43 -13.01
CA GLY A 647 -17.44 -4.41 -13.73
C GLY A 647 -17.34 -4.34 -15.26
N GLY A 648 -18.42 -4.76 -15.94
CA GLY A 648 -18.47 -4.84 -17.41
C GLY A 648 -18.39 -3.48 -18.10
N VAL A 649 -18.96 -2.44 -17.49
CA VAL A 649 -18.87 -1.06 -18.00
C VAL A 649 -17.43 -0.59 -18.02
N GLU A 650 -16.70 -0.80 -16.92
CA GLU A 650 -15.29 -0.44 -16.83
C GLU A 650 -14.42 -1.20 -17.84
N ALA A 651 -14.67 -2.51 -18.03
CA ALA A 651 -13.99 -3.29 -19.06
C ALA A 651 -14.22 -2.68 -20.46
N ARG A 652 -15.44 -2.21 -20.75
CA ARG A 652 -15.77 -1.56 -22.01
C ARG A 652 -15.10 -0.19 -22.16
N VAL A 653 -15.11 0.64 -21.11
CA VAL A 653 -14.45 1.95 -21.11
C VAL A 653 -12.95 1.77 -21.37
N ARG A 654 -12.30 0.78 -20.76
CA ARG A 654 -10.88 0.48 -21.02
C ARG A 654 -10.60 0.11 -22.48
N GLN A 655 -11.48 -0.68 -23.10
CA GLN A 655 -11.38 -1.00 -24.53
C GLN A 655 -11.53 0.26 -25.39
N ALA A 656 -12.51 1.12 -25.09
CA ALA A 656 -12.73 2.37 -25.81
C ALA A 656 -11.53 3.32 -25.68
N VAL A 657 -11.02 3.50 -24.45
CA VAL A 657 -9.78 4.22 -24.15
C VAL A 657 -8.62 3.73 -25.01
N ALA A 658 -8.38 2.41 -25.05
CA ALA A 658 -7.29 1.81 -25.83
C ALA A 658 -7.47 2.05 -27.34
N ALA A 659 -8.68 1.89 -27.86
CA ALA A 659 -9.00 2.12 -29.26
C ALA A 659 -8.80 3.59 -29.67
N HIS A 660 -9.24 4.54 -28.84
CA HIS A 660 -9.03 5.97 -29.08
C HIS A 660 -7.56 6.35 -29.04
N ALA A 661 -6.82 5.88 -28.03
CA ALA A 661 -5.39 6.12 -27.92
C ALA A 661 -4.64 5.59 -29.15
N ALA A 662 -4.97 4.38 -29.61
CA ALA A 662 -4.39 3.80 -30.83
C ALA A 662 -4.72 4.61 -32.10
N SER A 663 -5.88 5.28 -32.12
CA SER A 663 -6.27 6.20 -33.22
C SER A 663 -5.67 7.61 -33.13
N GLY A 664 -4.83 7.89 -32.12
CA GLY A 664 -4.21 9.21 -31.90
C GLY A 664 -5.13 10.26 -31.28
N ARG A 665 -6.25 9.84 -30.68
CA ARG A 665 -7.20 10.68 -29.94
C ARG A 665 -6.98 10.49 -28.45
N ARG A 666 -6.89 11.58 -27.68
CA ARG A 666 -6.73 11.52 -26.22
C ARG A 666 -8.05 11.11 -25.57
N PRO A 667 -8.15 9.95 -24.92
CA PRO A 667 -9.33 9.62 -24.13
C PRO A 667 -9.33 10.41 -22.82
N VAL A 668 -10.40 11.18 -22.59
CA VAL A 668 -10.65 11.93 -21.37
C VAL A 668 -11.82 11.30 -20.64
N VAL A 669 -11.59 10.72 -19.47
CA VAL A 669 -12.62 9.95 -18.75
C VAL A 669 -13.21 10.82 -17.65
N LEU A 670 -14.53 11.00 -17.66
CA LEU A 670 -15.29 11.70 -16.63
C LEU A 670 -15.91 10.69 -15.67
N ARG A 671 -15.56 10.83 -14.40
CA ARG A 671 -16.02 9.95 -13.32
C ARG A 671 -16.73 10.75 -12.23
N PRO A 672 -17.69 10.14 -11.54
CA PRO A 672 -18.30 10.76 -10.37
C PRO A 672 -17.23 10.95 -9.30
N ALA A 673 -17.29 12.08 -8.59
CA ALA A 673 -16.39 12.39 -7.50
C ALA A 673 -17.12 13.18 -6.42
N ARG A 674 -16.47 13.37 -5.28
CA ARG A 674 -16.91 14.29 -4.24
C ARG A 674 -15.74 15.21 -3.88
N THR A 675 -16.03 16.46 -3.53
CA THR A 675 -15.01 17.39 -3.01
C THR A 675 -14.57 16.96 -1.61
N ALA A 676 -13.51 17.57 -1.07
CA ALA A 676 -13.10 17.35 0.32
C ALA A 676 -14.22 17.73 1.33
N GLN A 677 -15.08 18.68 0.96
CA GLN A 677 -16.25 19.11 1.74
C GLN A 677 -17.50 18.27 1.47
N ASP A 678 -17.34 17.12 0.83
CA ASP A 678 -18.44 16.21 0.53
C ASP A 678 -19.53 16.90 -0.34
N GLU A 679 -19.12 17.72 -1.32
CA GLU A 679 -20.00 18.24 -2.39
C GLU A 679 -19.94 17.33 -3.63
N PRO A 680 -21.05 17.10 -4.37
CA PRO A 680 -21.03 16.39 -5.64
C PRO A 680 -20.07 17.02 -6.65
N ALA A 681 -19.24 16.21 -7.30
CA ALA A 681 -18.21 16.67 -8.22
C ALA A 681 -18.02 15.72 -9.40
N ILE A 682 -17.28 16.18 -10.41
CA ILE A 682 -16.84 15.38 -11.55
C ILE A 682 -15.32 15.36 -11.55
N ALA A 683 -14.73 14.17 -11.52
CA ALA A 683 -13.31 13.97 -11.72
C ALA A 683 -13.00 13.82 -13.22
N VAL A 684 -11.94 14.49 -13.66
CA VAL A 684 -11.39 14.37 -15.02
C VAL A 684 -10.13 13.53 -14.94
N ARG A 685 -10.13 12.39 -15.63
CA ARG A 685 -9.01 11.45 -15.69
C ARG A 685 -8.46 11.38 -17.12
N ASP A 686 -7.16 11.20 -17.24
CA ASP A 686 -6.54 10.86 -18.52
C ASP A 686 -6.63 9.35 -18.70
N GLY A 687 -7.26 8.89 -19.78
CA GLY A 687 -7.47 7.46 -20.00
C GLY A 687 -6.17 6.67 -20.25
N VAL A 688 -5.06 7.32 -20.59
CA VAL A 688 -3.79 6.65 -20.92
C VAL A 688 -2.80 6.67 -19.77
N ALA A 689 -2.67 7.80 -19.08
CA ALA A 689 -1.77 7.98 -17.95
C ALA A 689 -2.51 8.68 -16.81
N ASP A 690 -3.14 7.90 -15.93
CA ASP A 690 -4.01 8.43 -14.88
C ASP A 690 -3.24 8.97 -13.67
N ASP A 691 -2.66 10.17 -13.84
CA ASP A 691 -1.77 10.81 -12.87
C ASP A 691 -2.25 12.25 -12.52
N PHE A 692 -3.54 12.53 -12.75
CA PHE A 692 -4.15 13.87 -12.57
C PHE A 692 -5.22 13.86 -11.47
N HIS A 693 -4.83 13.43 -10.28
CA HIS A 693 -5.74 13.19 -9.16
C HIS A 693 -6.56 14.43 -8.76
N ASN A 694 -5.98 15.62 -8.89
CA ASN A 694 -6.54 16.87 -8.38
C ASN A 694 -7.48 17.57 -9.38
N LEU A 695 -7.72 17.01 -10.56
CA LEU A 695 -8.69 17.54 -11.53
C LEU A 695 -10.13 17.15 -11.18
N VAL A 696 -10.62 17.70 -10.08
CA VAL A 696 -11.99 17.53 -9.59
C VAL A 696 -12.73 18.87 -9.68
N PHE A 697 -13.98 18.83 -10.13
CA PHE A 697 -14.80 20.02 -10.38
C PHE A 697 -16.12 19.90 -9.61
N ALA A 698 -16.34 20.78 -8.64
CA ALA A 698 -17.56 20.83 -7.84
C ALA A 698 -18.77 21.22 -8.71
N MET A 699 -19.87 20.48 -8.61
CA MET A 699 -21.06 20.71 -9.42
C MET A 699 -22.23 21.22 -8.57
N PRO A 700 -23.04 22.19 -9.06
CA PRO A 700 -22.96 22.82 -10.37
C PRO A 700 -21.96 23.99 -10.47
N ARG A 701 -21.38 24.43 -9.34
CA ARG A 701 -20.59 25.69 -9.21
C ARG A 701 -19.47 25.85 -10.23
N GLU A 702 -18.73 24.79 -10.54
CA GLU A 702 -17.56 24.81 -11.42
C GLU A 702 -17.84 24.30 -12.84
N GLN A 703 -19.10 24.19 -13.26
CA GLN A 703 -19.48 23.72 -14.60
C GLN A 703 -18.75 24.50 -15.72
N ALA A 704 -18.65 25.82 -15.59
CA ALA A 704 -17.98 26.65 -16.59
C ALA A 704 -16.47 26.35 -16.70
N ALA A 705 -15.82 26.02 -15.58
CA ALA A 705 -14.40 25.66 -15.57
C ALA A 705 -14.18 24.27 -16.21
N LEU A 706 -15.07 23.32 -15.91
CA LEU A 706 -15.07 22.00 -16.54
C LEU A 706 -15.23 22.10 -18.06
N LEU A 707 -16.24 22.85 -18.54
CA LEU A 707 -16.47 23.05 -19.97
C LEU A 707 -15.27 23.69 -20.68
N ARG A 708 -14.57 24.64 -20.03
CA ARG A 708 -13.34 25.24 -20.58
C ARG A 708 -12.20 24.22 -20.71
N LEU A 709 -12.06 23.31 -19.74
CA LEU A 709 -11.06 22.25 -19.79
C LEU A 709 -11.34 21.26 -20.92
N LEU A 710 -12.61 20.93 -21.14
CA LEU A 710 -13.09 19.94 -22.10
C LEU A 710 -13.22 20.45 -23.54
N ARG A 711 -13.11 21.78 -23.77
CA ARG A 711 -13.22 22.42 -25.08
C ARG A 711 -12.39 21.79 -26.22
N PRO A 712 -11.19 21.22 -25.99
CA PRO A 712 -10.43 20.55 -27.06
C PRO A 712 -11.06 19.25 -27.58
N ALA A 713 -12.06 18.70 -26.89
CA ALA A 713 -12.72 17.47 -27.30
C ALA A 713 -13.58 17.66 -28.56
N ARG A 714 -13.77 16.56 -29.30
CA ARG A 714 -14.51 16.55 -30.57
C ARG A 714 -15.72 15.62 -30.58
N ALA A 715 -15.80 14.70 -29.64
CA ALA A 715 -16.91 13.77 -29.48
C ALA A 715 -17.06 13.34 -28.01
N VAL A 716 -18.22 12.79 -27.67
CA VAL A 716 -18.53 12.24 -26.34
C VAL A 716 -19.08 10.82 -26.48
N GLU A 717 -18.59 9.90 -25.67
CA GLU A 717 -19.15 8.55 -25.49
C GLU A 717 -19.70 8.44 -24.07
N VAL A 718 -21.02 8.29 -23.95
CA VAL A 718 -21.71 8.14 -22.68
C VAL A 718 -21.89 6.66 -22.40
N HIS A 719 -21.18 6.13 -21.41
CA HIS A 719 -21.40 4.77 -20.92
C HIS A 719 -22.37 4.77 -19.75
N HIS A 720 -22.23 5.68 -18.80
CA HIS A 720 -23.11 5.69 -17.64
C HIS A 720 -23.14 7.02 -16.88
N PHE A 721 -24.28 7.33 -16.26
CA PHE A 721 -24.46 8.51 -15.40
C PHE A 721 -24.66 8.18 -13.91
N LEU A 722 -24.66 6.90 -13.51
CA LEU A 722 -24.79 6.55 -12.09
C LEU A 722 -23.71 7.23 -11.25
N GLN A 723 -24.12 7.72 -10.08
CA GLN A 723 -23.32 8.51 -9.12
C GLN A 723 -22.91 9.91 -9.63
N HIS A 724 -23.12 10.25 -10.90
CA HIS A 724 -22.91 11.62 -11.36
C HIS A 724 -24.00 12.56 -10.84
N PRO A 725 -23.68 13.83 -10.57
CA PRO A 725 -24.71 14.83 -10.32
C PRO A 725 -25.61 15.01 -11.56
N PRO A 726 -26.92 15.30 -11.41
CA PRO A 726 -27.83 15.50 -12.54
C PRO A 726 -27.36 16.57 -13.54
N ALA A 727 -26.57 17.54 -13.10
CA ALA A 727 -25.93 18.54 -13.96
C ALA A 727 -25.04 17.94 -15.07
N MET A 728 -24.67 16.65 -14.99
CA MET A 728 -23.86 15.99 -16.02
C MET A 728 -24.60 15.89 -17.37
N TYR A 729 -25.92 15.75 -17.38
CA TYR A 729 -26.72 15.82 -18.61
C TYR A 729 -26.55 17.18 -19.30
N ASP A 730 -26.59 18.28 -18.52
CA ASP A 730 -26.37 19.64 -19.03
C ASP A 730 -24.94 19.87 -19.50
N VAL A 731 -23.95 19.23 -18.87
CA VAL A 731 -22.54 19.30 -19.32
C VAL A 731 -22.43 18.72 -20.73
N VAL A 732 -22.98 17.53 -20.98
CA VAL A 732 -22.94 16.90 -22.31
C VAL A 732 -23.68 17.77 -23.33
N ALA A 733 -24.87 18.27 -23.00
CA ALA A 733 -25.63 19.14 -23.89
C ALA A 733 -24.90 20.45 -24.23
N LYS A 734 -24.34 21.14 -23.23
CA LYS A 734 -23.64 22.44 -23.42
C LYS A 734 -22.29 22.32 -24.13
N LEU A 735 -21.69 21.12 -24.21
CA LEU A 735 -20.51 20.91 -25.04
C LEU A 735 -20.83 21.09 -26.53
N GLY A 736 -22.08 20.86 -26.95
CA GLY A 736 -22.49 20.98 -28.35
C GLY A 736 -21.75 20.02 -29.29
N LEU A 737 -21.23 18.91 -28.75
CA LEU A 737 -20.48 17.90 -29.49
C LEU A 737 -21.39 16.73 -29.87
N PRO A 738 -21.13 16.04 -30.99
CA PRO A 738 -21.81 14.78 -31.28
C PRO A 738 -21.49 13.77 -30.17
N TYR A 739 -22.53 13.10 -29.67
CA TYR A 739 -22.39 12.10 -28.62
C TYR A 739 -23.08 10.79 -28.96
N GLU A 740 -22.49 9.70 -28.49
CA GLU A 740 -23.05 8.36 -28.56
C GLU A 740 -23.36 7.86 -27.15
N VAL A 741 -24.41 7.03 -27.02
CA VAL A 741 -24.82 6.44 -25.75
C VAL A 741 -24.72 4.93 -25.84
N HIS A 742 -23.91 4.33 -24.97
CA HIS A 742 -23.77 2.88 -24.84
C HIS A 742 -24.65 2.39 -23.69
N ILE A 743 -25.65 1.56 -24.01
CA ILE A 743 -26.58 1.00 -23.02
C ILE A 743 -25.93 -0.22 -22.37
N HIS A 744 -25.67 -0.15 -21.07
CA HIS A 744 -25.11 -1.26 -20.28
C HIS A 744 -26.13 -1.92 -19.35
N ASP A 745 -27.19 -1.20 -18.99
CA ASP A 745 -28.27 -1.65 -18.11
C ASP A 745 -29.56 -0.87 -18.39
N TYR A 746 -30.56 -1.00 -17.51
CA TYR A 746 -31.89 -0.41 -17.67
C TYR A 746 -32.11 0.85 -16.82
N ALA A 747 -31.05 1.50 -16.34
CA ALA A 747 -31.12 2.75 -15.59
C ALA A 747 -31.84 3.88 -16.35
N TRP A 748 -31.96 3.77 -17.67
CA TRP A 748 -32.63 4.73 -18.54
C TRP A 748 -34.15 4.77 -18.36
N PHE A 749 -34.79 3.70 -17.92
CA PHE A 749 -36.26 3.64 -17.81
C PHE A 749 -36.76 2.92 -16.55
N CYS A 750 -35.85 2.35 -15.75
CA CYS A 750 -36.15 1.70 -14.48
C CYS A 750 -35.21 2.23 -13.40
N PRO A 751 -35.72 2.92 -12.36
CA PRO A 751 -34.89 3.38 -11.24
C PRO A 751 -34.23 2.23 -10.44
N ARG A 752 -34.73 1.01 -10.60
CA ARG A 752 -34.14 -0.21 -10.03
C ARG A 752 -33.12 -0.91 -10.94
N VAL A 753 -32.77 -0.32 -12.09
CA VAL A 753 -31.64 -0.66 -13.00
C VAL A 753 -31.65 -2.06 -13.65
N LEU A 754 -32.27 -3.06 -13.02
CA LEU A 754 -32.06 -4.49 -13.30
C LEU A 754 -33.36 -5.23 -13.69
N LEU A 755 -34.50 -4.53 -13.71
CA LEU A 755 -35.84 -5.10 -13.99
C LEU A 755 -36.24 -6.24 -13.04
N VAL A 756 -35.72 -6.23 -11.81
CA VAL A 756 -36.08 -7.17 -10.74
C VAL A 756 -36.93 -6.43 -9.71
N GLY A 757 -38.16 -6.92 -9.48
CA GLY A 757 -39.11 -6.34 -8.52
C GLY A 757 -38.81 -6.71 -7.06
N GLY A 758 -39.68 -6.32 -6.13
CA GLY A 758 -39.50 -6.56 -4.68
C GLY A 758 -39.43 -8.01 -4.24
N HIS A 759 -39.94 -8.94 -5.04
CA HIS A 759 -39.92 -10.37 -4.75
C HIS A 759 -38.67 -11.10 -5.29
N ASN A 760 -37.61 -10.36 -5.65
CA ASN A 760 -36.38 -10.91 -6.24
C ASN A 760 -36.67 -11.79 -7.48
N ARG A 761 -37.55 -11.31 -8.37
CA ARG A 761 -37.86 -11.91 -9.67
C ARG A 761 -37.93 -10.84 -10.75
N TYR A 762 -37.63 -11.23 -11.98
CA TYR A 762 -37.87 -10.38 -13.15
C TYR A 762 -39.33 -9.94 -13.17
N CYS A 763 -39.58 -8.63 -13.28
CA CYS A 763 -40.92 -8.06 -13.11
C CYS A 763 -41.82 -8.17 -14.34
N GLY A 764 -41.28 -8.57 -15.50
CA GLY A 764 -42.06 -8.61 -16.75
C GLY A 764 -42.20 -7.25 -17.44
N GLU A 765 -41.62 -6.19 -16.89
CA GLU A 765 -41.76 -4.80 -17.37
C GLU A 765 -43.23 -4.35 -17.44
N PRO A 766 -43.90 -4.22 -16.28
CA PRO A 766 -45.31 -3.86 -16.25
C PRO A 766 -45.53 -2.39 -16.66
N ASP A 767 -46.79 -1.95 -16.62
CA ASP A 767 -47.14 -0.57 -16.95
C ASP A 767 -46.50 0.46 -16.00
N LEU A 768 -46.66 1.74 -16.33
CA LEU A 768 -46.06 2.83 -15.56
C LEU A 768 -46.58 2.86 -14.11
N HIS A 769 -47.87 2.57 -13.88
CA HIS A 769 -48.45 2.64 -12.54
C HIS A 769 -47.85 1.58 -11.61
N GLU A 770 -47.72 0.34 -12.09
CA GLU A 770 -47.08 -0.73 -11.32
C GLU A 770 -45.58 -0.48 -11.10
N CYS A 771 -44.90 0.14 -12.07
CA CYS A 771 -43.50 0.54 -11.93
C CYS A 771 -43.32 1.62 -10.84
N GLU A 772 -44.19 2.64 -10.79
CA GLU A 772 -44.15 3.66 -9.73
C GLU A 772 -44.40 3.05 -8.35
N ALA A 773 -45.40 2.15 -8.23
CA ALA A 773 -45.66 1.43 -6.98
C ALA A 773 -44.44 0.58 -6.54
N CYS A 774 -43.82 -0.14 -7.48
CA CYS A 774 -42.62 -0.94 -7.20
C CYS A 774 -41.45 -0.10 -6.67
N VAL A 775 -41.22 1.09 -7.24
CA VAL A 775 -40.15 1.99 -6.77
C VAL A 775 -40.51 2.61 -5.42
N ALA A 776 -41.79 2.96 -5.19
CA ALA A 776 -42.24 3.46 -3.90
C ALA A 776 -42.06 2.43 -2.77
N ASP A 777 -42.40 1.16 -3.02
CA ASP A 777 -42.38 0.09 -2.01
C ASP A 777 -40.97 -0.46 -1.73
N HIS A 778 -40.05 -0.34 -2.69
CA HIS A 778 -38.77 -1.05 -2.64
C HIS A 778 -37.55 -0.18 -2.95
N GLY A 779 -37.76 1.12 -3.18
CA GLY A 779 -36.71 2.11 -3.41
C GLY A 779 -36.12 2.12 -4.81
N SER A 780 -35.20 3.06 -4.99
CA SER A 780 -34.43 3.31 -6.22
C SER A 780 -32.97 2.92 -6.01
N PHE A 781 -32.31 2.47 -7.08
CA PHE A 781 -30.84 2.35 -7.13
C PHE A 781 -30.17 3.54 -7.80
N LEU A 782 -30.94 4.48 -8.35
CA LEU A 782 -30.41 5.76 -8.78
C LEU A 782 -30.12 6.61 -7.55
N HIS A 783 -28.98 7.29 -7.54
CA HIS A 783 -28.59 8.24 -6.50
C HIS A 783 -29.27 9.61 -6.72
N GLU A 784 -30.54 9.59 -7.09
CA GLU A 784 -31.38 10.75 -7.40
C GLU A 784 -32.84 10.41 -7.09
N GLU A 785 -33.56 11.35 -6.49
CA GLU A 785 -35.02 11.26 -6.30
C GLU A 785 -35.73 11.64 -7.59
N ILE A 786 -36.13 10.63 -8.37
CA ILE A 786 -36.82 10.80 -9.65
C ILE A 786 -37.91 9.75 -9.80
N SER A 787 -39.12 10.16 -10.23
CA SER A 787 -40.19 9.23 -10.56
C SER A 787 -39.88 8.44 -11.82
N VAL A 788 -40.54 7.30 -12.02
CA VAL A 788 -40.35 6.49 -13.24
C VAL A 788 -40.75 7.30 -14.48
N ALA A 789 -41.85 8.05 -14.38
CA ALA A 789 -42.32 8.92 -15.46
C ALA A 789 -41.30 9.99 -15.85
N ALA A 790 -40.76 10.71 -14.87
CA ALA A 790 -39.77 11.77 -15.09
C ALA A 790 -38.45 11.21 -15.64
N LEU A 791 -38.02 10.04 -15.15
CA LEU A 791 -36.86 9.33 -15.67
C LEU A 791 -37.03 9.00 -17.16
N ARG A 792 -38.16 8.37 -17.53
CA ARG A 792 -38.44 8.02 -18.93
C ARG A 792 -38.49 9.25 -19.82
N GLN A 793 -39.10 10.35 -19.37
CA GLN A 793 -39.14 11.60 -20.12
C GLN A 793 -37.74 12.19 -20.36
N ARG A 794 -36.91 12.29 -19.30
CA ARG A 794 -35.52 12.79 -19.41
C ARG A 794 -34.69 11.90 -20.34
N SER A 795 -34.78 10.59 -20.17
CA SER A 795 -34.05 9.62 -20.99
C SER A 795 -34.48 9.67 -22.45
N ALA A 796 -35.78 9.79 -22.74
CA ALA A 796 -36.26 9.97 -24.11
C ALA A 796 -35.65 11.23 -24.75
N ALA A 797 -35.72 12.38 -24.07
CA ALA A 797 -35.15 13.63 -24.57
C ALA A 797 -33.64 13.53 -24.82
N PHE A 798 -32.89 12.90 -23.91
CA PHE A 798 -31.44 12.76 -24.03
C PHE A 798 -31.02 11.74 -25.10
N LEU A 799 -31.69 10.59 -25.17
CA LEU A 799 -31.37 9.53 -26.14
C LEU A 799 -31.73 9.94 -27.56
N SER A 800 -32.84 10.65 -27.77
CA SER A 800 -33.22 11.16 -29.09
C SER A 800 -32.27 12.22 -29.64
N GLY A 801 -31.53 12.93 -28.78
CA GLY A 801 -30.47 13.86 -29.19
C GLY A 801 -29.13 13.18 -29.52
N ALA A 802 -28.97 11.89 -29.21
CA ALA A 802 -27.72 11.17 -29.46
C ALA A 802 -27.52 10.89 -30.95
N HIS A 803 -26.29 11.02 -31.43
CA HIS A 803 -25.91 10.61 -32.79
C HIS A 803 -26.12 9.10 -33.00
N ARG A 804 -25.88 8.32 -31.95
CA ARG A 804 -26.06 6.87 -31.96
C ARG A 804 -26.38 6.35 -30.56
N VAL A 805 -27.36 5.44 -30.48
CA VAL A 805 -27.62 4.63 -29.28
C VAL A 805 -27.14 3.21 -29.57
N VAL A 806 -26.15 2.75 -28.81
CA VAL A 806 -25.48 1.46 -29.00
C VAL A 806 -25.95 0.48 -27.94
N VAL A 807 -26.39 -0.70 -28.37
CA VAL A 807 -26.86 -1.79 -27.48
C VAL A 807 -26.06 -3.07 -27.72
N PRO A 808 -25.79 -3.88 -26.68
CA PRO A 808 -24.95 -5.06 -26.80
C PRO A 808 -25.67 -6.29 -27.37
N SER A 809 -26.99 -6.41 -27.19
CA SER A 809 -27.77 -7.58 -27.61
C SER A 809 -29.11 -7.20 -28.25
N ALA A 810 -29.69 -8.11 -29.04
CA ALA A 810 -31.00 -7.90 -29.63
C ALA A 810 -32.10 -7.86 -28.56
N ASP A 811 -31.98 -8.65 -27.48
CA ASP A 811 -32.88 -8.57 -26.32
C ASP A 811 -32.85 -7.17 -25.68
N THR A 812 -31.65 -6.58 -25.48
CA THR A 812 -31.53 -5.20 -24.96
C THR A 812 -32.17 -4.20 -25.91
N ALA A 813 -31.97 -4.34 -27.22
CA ALA A 813 -32.57 -3.47 -28.24
C ALA A 813 -34.11 -3.49 -28.15
N CYS A 814 -34.70 -4.69 -28.10
CA CYS A 814 -36.14 -4.89 -28.00
C CYS A 814 -36.74 -4.23 -26.75
N ARG A 815 -36.07 -4.36 -25.60
CA ARG A 815 -36.50 -3.73 -24.34
C ARG A 815 -36.41 -2.22 -24.41
N VAL A 816 -35.29 -1.68 -24.89
CA VAL A 816 -35.13 -0.23 -25.08
C VAL A 816 -36.23 0.33 -25.99
N GLN A 817 -36.52 -0.34 -27.11
CA GLN A 817 -37.57 0.07 -28.04
C GLN A 817 -38.99 -0.01 -27.46
N ARG A 818 -39.25 -0.94 -26.53
CA ARG A 818 -40.55 -1.02 -25.84
C ARG A 818 -40.85 0.25 -25.05
N HIS A 819 -39.83 0.84 -24.41
CA HIS A 819 -39.99 2.08 -23.63
C HIS A 819 -39.74 3.35 -24.46
N PHE A 820 -38.97 3.23 -25.55
CA PHE A 820 -38.65 4.34 -26.45
C PHE A 820 -38.82 3.93 -27.92
N PRO A 821 -40.06 3.87 -28.44
CA PRO A 821 -40.36 3.33 -29.77
C PRO A 821 -39.72 4.09 -30.94
N GLU A 822 -39.40 5.36 -30.73
CA GLU A 822 -38.78 6.23 -31.75
C GLU A 822 -37.27 5.98 -31.91
N LEU A 823 -36.63 5.28 -30.96
CA LEU A 823 -35.21 4.99 -31.04
C LEU A 823 -34.93 3.85 -32.03
N SER A 824 -33.82 3.99 -32.76
CA SER A 824 -33.25 2.95 -33.61
C SER A 824 -31.88 2.54 -33.07
N PRO A 825 -31.80 1.65 -32.07
CA PRO A 825 -30.53 1.23 -31.49
C PRO A 825 -29.66 0.46 -32.49
N VAL A 826 -28.35 0.71 -32.44
CA VAL A 826 -27.35 -0.02 -33.24
C VAL A 826 -26.79 -1.16 -32.40
N LEU A 827 -26.92 -2.37 -32.91
CA LEU A 827 -26.41 -3.58 -32.25
C LEU A 827 -24.89 -3.68 -32.42
N VAL A 828 -24.16 -3.59 -31.31
CA VAL A 828 -22.71 -3.79 -31.26
C VAL A 828 -22.37 -4.73 -30.10
N PRO A 829 -22.21 -6.04 -30.38
CA PRO A 829 -21.78 -7.04 -29.40
C PRO A 829 -20.50 -6.63 -28.67
N HIS A 830 -20.37 -7.01 -27.39
CA HIS A 830 -19.12 -6.76 -26.64
C HIS A 830 -17.98 -7.70 -27.04
N GLU A 831 -18.31 -8.91 -27.49
CA GLU A 831 -17.39 -9.92 -28.01
C GLU A 831 -18.06 -10.69 -29.15
N ASP A 832 -17.28 -11.20 -30.10
CA ASP A 832 -17.80 -12.15 -31.07
C ASP A 832 -17.75 -13.56 -30.48
N ASP A 833 -18.93 -14.15 -30.26
CA ASP A 833 -19.07 -15.50 -29.72
C ASP A 833 -18.46 -16.58 -30.64
N GLN A 834 -18.24 -16.27 -31.92
CA GLN A 834 -17.57 -17.18 -32.87
C GLN A 834 -16.06 -17.20 -32.69
N ASP A 835 -15.48 -16.10 -32.20
CA ASP A 835 -14.03 -15.94 -31.99
C ASP A 835 -13.58 -16.46 -30.62
N ILE A 836 -14.50 -16.94 -29.77
CA ILE A 836 -14.16 -17.49 -28.46
C ILE A 836 -13.52 -18.87 -28.63
N PRO A 837 -12.20 -19.03 -28.40
CA PRO A 837 -11.54 -20.32 -28.55
C PRO A 837 -12.03 -21.27 -27.46
N ARG A 838 -12.72 -22.33 -27.87
CA ARG A 838 -13.17 -23.39 -26.96
C ARG A 838 -12.01 -24.38 -26.81
N LEU A 839 -11.49 -24.59 -25.60
CA LEU A 839 -10.32 -25.44 -25.33
C LEU A 839 -10.36 -26.86 -25.96
N ALA A 840 -11.54 -27.35 -26.37
CA ALA A 840 -11.69 -28.58 -27.15
C ALA A 840 -11.10 -28.52 -28.58
N SER A 841 -11.13 -27.36 -29.25
CA SER A 841 -10.69 -27.22 -30.66
C SER A 841 -9.17 -27.15 -30.83
N ILE A 842 -8.40 -26.92 -29.76
CA ILE A 842 -6.92 -26.87 -29.81
C ILE A 842 -6.31 -28.29 -29.90
N ARG A 843 -7.07 -29.34 -29.60
CA ARG A 843 -6.58 -30.73 -29.65
C ARG A 843 -6.68 -31.39 -31.02
N ALA A 844 -7.57 -30.92 -31.91
CA ALA A 844 -7.82 -31.58 -33.20
C ALA A 844 -6.69 -31.39 -34.23
N ASP A 845 -5.97 -30.27 -34.20
CA ASP A 845 -4.96 -29.95 -35.24
C ASP A 845 -3.55 -30.52 -34.97
N SER A 846 -3.38 -31.33 -33.91
CA SER A 846 -2.06 -31.89 -33.53
C SER A 846 -1.90 -33.40 -33.79
N VAL A 847 -2.90 -34.07 -34.38
CA VAL A 847 -2.83 -35.49 -34.74
C VAL A 847 -3.11 -35.68 -36.24
N GLY A 848 -2.15 -35.27 -37.06
CA GLY A 848 -2.24 -35.36 -38.51
C GLY A 848 -0.89 -35.29 -39.20
N GLY A 849 0.05 -36.14 -38.80
CA GLY A 849 1.31 -36.28 -39.52
C GLY A 849 1.11 -37.01 -40.85
N ARG A 850 1.31 -36.32 -42.00
CA ARG A 850 1.82 -36.94 -43.23
C ARG A 850 2.84 -36.04 -43.91
N HIS A 851 3.89 -36.71 -44.39
CA HIS A 851 5.11 -36.21 -44.99
C HIS A 851 4.90 -35.31 -46.22
N GLY A 852 5.83 -34.36 -46.40
CA GLY A 852 6.06 -33.66 -47.66
C GLY A 852 6.93 -32.44 -47.46
N GLY A 853 8.23 -32.55 -47.73
CA GLY A 853 9.19 -31.47 -47.53
C GLY A 853 9.12 -30.35 -48.58
N CYS A 854 9.63 -29.17 -48.24
CA CYS A 854 10.36 -28.31 -49.17
C CYS A 854 11.06 -27.13 -48.45
N ARG A 855 12.39 -27.14 -48.56
CA ARG A 855 13.32 -26.07 -48.95
C ARG A 855 13.27 -24.69 -48.27
N ASN A 856 14.44 -24.36 -47.70
CA ASN A 856 15.07 -23.05 -47.55
C ASN A 856 14.62 -21.97 -48.56
N VAL A 857 14.39 -20.75 -48.04
CA VAL A 857 14.95 -19.51 -48.61
C VAL A 857 15.39 -18.58 -47.47
N MET A 858 16.67 -18.23 -47.50
CA MET A 858 17.33 -17.18 -46.72
C MET A 858 17.20 -15.83 -47.42
N ALA A 859 17.02 -14.74 -46.64
CA ALA A 859 17.49 -13.35 -46.81
C ALA A 859 16.52 -12.43 -46.05
N GLY A 860 16.87 -11.42 -45.26
CA GLY A 860 18.10 -10.71 -44.93
C GLY A 860 17.67 -9.34 -44.36
N GLY A 861 18.48 -8.72 -43.49
CA GLY A 861 18.35 -7.29 -43.15
C GLY A 861 18.08 -6.97 -41.69
N ALA A 862 19.12 -6.48 -41.01
CA ALA A 862 19.12 -6.04 -39.63
C ALA A 862 18.54 -4.63 -39.43
N SER A 863 17.81 -4.42 -38.32
CA SER A 863 17.70 -3.13 -37.64
C SER A 863 17.34 -3.37 -36.17
N ARG A 864 18.22 -2.92 -35.25
CA ARG A 864 18.10 -3.09 -33.81
C ARG A 864 17.15 -2.03 -33.23
N ARG A 865 15.94 -2.45 -32.83
CA ARG A 865 15.11 -1.81 -31.81
C ARG A 865 14.78 -2.85 -30.74
N ALA A 866 14.96 -2.48 -29.47
CA ALA A 866 14.65 -3.31 -28.31
C ALA A 866 13.18 -3.73 -28.35
N ARG A 867 12.93 -5.05 -28.37
CA ARG A 867 11.59 -5.64 -28.25
C ARG A 867 11.23 -5.73 -26.77
N PRO A 868 9.98 -5.46 -26.37
CA PRO A 868 9.48 -5.85 -25.07
C PRO A 868 9.50 -7.38 -24.97
N THR A 869 9.96 -7.89 -23.83
CA THR A 869 9.99 -9.31 -23.50
C THR A 869 8.57 -9.86 -23.53
N LYS A 870 8.18 -10.52 -24.64
CA LYS A 870 7.01 -11.39 -24.66
C LYS A 870 7.28 -12.54 -23.71
N SER A 871 6.61 -12.55 -22.56
CA SER A 871 6.46 -13.73 -21.72
C SER A 871 5.92 -14.87 -22.58
N ALA A 872 6.66 -15.99 -22.63
CA ALA A 872 6.21 -17.18 -23.32
C ALA A 872 4.88 -17.68 -22.72
N PRO A 873 3.92 -18.17 -23.52
CA PRO A 873 2.74 -18.80 -22.98
C PRO A 873 3.16 -20.05 -22.19
N MET A 874 2.77 -20.10 -20.93
CA MET A 874 2.95 -21.24 -20.03
C MET A 874 2.30 -22.47 -20.67
N ARG A 875 3.10 -23.48 -21.06
CA ARG A 875 2.56 -24.75 -21.55
C ARG A 875 1.96 -25.50 -20.37
N LEU A 876 0.63 -25.65 -20.37
CA LEU A 876 -0.10 -26.49 -19.42
C LEU A 876 0.34 -27.96 -19.55
N ALA A 877 0.68 -28.57 -18.41
CA ALA A 877 0.85 -30.02 -18.30
C ALA A 877 -0.48 -30.75 -18.58
N PRO A 878 -0.46 -31.99 -19.10
CA PRO A 878 -1.67 -32.73 -19.41
C PRO A 878 -2.48 -33.04 -18.14
N VAL A 879 -3.76 -32.66 -18.16
CA VAL A 879 -4.76 -32.97 -17.12
C VAL A 879 -4.98 -34.49 -17.08
N ARG A 880 -4.66 -35.12 -15.93
CA ARG A 880 -5.01 -36.52 -15.63
C ARG A 880 -6.53 -36.70 -15.51
N PRO A 881 -7.10 -37.87 -15.85
CA PRO A 881 -8.50 -38.16 -15.61
C PRO A 881 -8.82 -38.22 -14.11
N VAL A 882 -10.06 -37.85 -13.80
CA VAL A 882 -10.62 -37.47 -12.48
C VAL A 882 -10.63 -38.63 -11.47
N GLY A 883 -10.22 -38.34 -10.23
CA GLY A 883 -10.45 -39.18 -9.04
C GLY A 883 -11.86 -38.98 -8.43
N ALA A 884 -12.31 -39.97 -7.65
CA ALA A 884 -13.66 -40.16 -7.12
C ALA A 884 -14.25 -39.00 -6.26
N GLY A 885 -14.75 -37.93 -6.90
CA GLY A 885 -15.49 -36.83 -6.25
C GLY A 885 -16.81 -36.50 -6.98
N ARG A 886 -17.72 -35.79 -6.30
CA ARG A 886 -19.03 -35.37 -6.83
C ARG A 886 -18.85 -34.46 -8.07
N PRO A 887 -19.73 -34.53 -9.09
CA PRO A 887 -19.66 -33.64 -10.24
C PRO A 887 -19.94 -32.18 -9.83
N ARG A 888 -19.13 -31.26 -10.38
CA ARG A 888 -19.13 -29.84 -10.02
C ARG A 888 -19.79 -28.96 -11.08
N VAL A 889 -20.59 -28.00 -10.60
CA VAL A 889 -21.15 -26.89 -11.39
C VAL A 889 -20.46 -25.59 -11.02
N CYS A 890 -19.92 -24.89 -12.03
CA CYS A 890 -19.22 -23.63 -11.85
C CYS A 890 -20.18 -22.44 -12.01
N VAL A 891 -20.16 -21.50 -11.05
CA VAL A 891 -20.85 -20.21 -11.11
C VAL A 891 -19.78 -19.12 -11.02
N VAL A 892 -19.81 -18.12 -11.90
CA VAL A 892 -18.71 -17.16 -12.05
C VAL A 892 -19.16 -15.73 -11.77
N GLY A 893 -18.36 -15.00 -10.97
CA GLY A 893 -18.50 -13.57 -10.75
C GLY A 893 -18.89 -13.18 -9.31
N ALA A 894 -19.34 -11.93 -9.16
CA ALA A 894 -19.90 -11.42 -7.91
C ALA A 894 -21.39 -11.76 -7.83
N ILE A 895 -21.76 -12.78 -7.05
CA ILE A 895 -23.12 -13.33 -7.03
C ILE A 895 -23.98 -12.59 -6.00
N GLY A 896 -24.66 -11.55 -6.48
CA GLY A 896 -25.71 -10.85 -5.75
C GLY A 896 -27.12 -11.41 -6.02
N VAL A 897 -28.11 -10.74 -5.45
CA VAL A 897 -29.53 -11.13 -5.56
C VAL A 897 -29.98 -11.28 -7.02
N HIS A 898 -29.76 -10.26 -7.85
CA HIS A 898 -30.14 -10.23 -9.27
C HIS A 898 -29.37 -11.29 -10.10
N LYS A 899 -28.18 -11.66 -9.66
CA LYS A 899 -27.36 -12.74 -10.24
C LYS A 899 -27.73 -14.13 -9.70
N GLY A 900 -28.80 -14.24 -8.91
CA GLY A 900 -29.38 -15.51 -8.49
C GLY A 900 -28.77 -16.09 -7.22
N TYR A 901 -28.29 -15.26 -6.28
CA TYR A 901 -27.81 -15.72 -4.97
C TYR A 901 -28.82 -16.65 -4.28
N ASP A 902 -30.10 -16.22 -4.20
CA ASP A 902 -31.15 -17.00 -3.54
C ASP A 902 -31.44 -18.32 -4.26
N VAL A 903 -31.35 -18.33 -5.59
CA VAL A 903 -31.50 -19.53 -6.42
C VAL A 903 -30.40 -20.52 -6.10
N LEU A 904 -29.14 -20.07 -6.14
CA LEU A 904 -27.98 -20.92 -5.86
C LEU A 904 -28.03 -21.48 -4.43
N LEU A 905 -28.35 -20.63 -3.44
CA LEU A 905 -28.48 -21.04 -2.04
C LEU A 905 -29.59 -22.08 -1.85
N ALA A 906 -30.73 -21.90 -2.52
CA ALA A 906 -31.84 -22.85 -2.46
C ALA A 906 -31.49 -24.18 -3.13
N CYS A 907 -30.81 -24.16 -4.28
CA CYS A 907 -30.29 -25.36 -4.95
C CYS A 907 -29.29 -26.11 -4.08
N ALA A 908 -28.36 -25.41 -3.42
CA ALA A 908 -27.39 -25.99 -2.50
C ALA A 908 -28.07 -26.65 -1.28
N ARG A 909 -29.08 -25.99 -0.70
CA ARG A 909 -29.88 -26.55 0.42
C ARG A 909 -30.69 -27.77 -0.01
N ASP A 910 -31.29 -27.74 -1.20
CA ASP A 910 -32.00 -28.89 -1.77
C ASP A 910 -31.05 -30.08 -1.99
N ALA A 911 -29.87 -29.83 -2.58
CA ALA A 911 -28.85 -30.85 -2.78
C ALA A 911 -28.34 -31.47 -1.46
N ALA A 912 -28.16 -30.64 -0.42
CA ALA A 912 -27.82 -31.12 0.92
C ALA A 912 -28.94 -32.00 1.50
N ARG A 913 -30.18 -31.51 1.47
CA ARG A 913 -31.35 -32.20 2.03
C ARG A 913 -31.64 -33.54 1.35
N ARG A 914 -31.55 -33.58 0.02
CA ARG A 914 -31.83 -34.77 -0.81
C ARG A 914 -30.62 -35.68 -0.99
N GLY A 915 -29.45 -35.30 -0.45
CA GLY A 915 -28.22 -36.08 -0.61
C GLY A 915 -27.73 -36.18 -2.05
N LEU A 916 -28.07 -35.23 -2.93
CA LEU A 916 -27.77 -35.30 -4.37
C LEU A 916 -26.27 -35.36 -4.63
N ASP A 917 -25.86 -36.04 -5.69
CA ASP A 917 -24.46 -36.11 -6.11
C ASP A 917 -24.09 -34.90 -6.99
N ILE A 918 -24.12 -33.70 -6.40
CA ILE A 918 -23.76 -32.45 -7.06
C ILE A 918 -23.11 -31.49 -6.04
N GLU A 919 -22.12 -30.73 -6.51
CA GLU A 919 -21.43 -29.68 -5.75
C GLU A 919 -21.37 -28.40 -6.61
N PHE A 920 -21.47 -27.24 -5.98
CA PHE A 920 -21.33 -25.95 -6.65
C PHE A 920 -20.00 -25.30 -6.28
N VAL A 921 -19.37 -24.64 -7.26
CA VAL A 921 -18.19 -23.82 -7.01
C VAL A 921 -18.44 -22.42 -7.55
N VAL A 922 -18.33 -21.42 -6.68
CA VAL A 922 -18.40 -20.01 -7.05
C VAL A 922 -16.97 -19.50 -7.29
N VAL A 923 -16.61 -19.31 -8.55
CA VAL A 923 -15.39 -18.60 -8.95
C VAL A 923 -15.66 -17.11 -8.84
N GLY A 924 -15.29 -16.54 -7.71
CA GLY A 924 -15.65 -15.17 -7.32
C GLY A 924 -16.11 -15.13 -5.87
N HIS A 925 -17.04 -14.23 -5.57
CA HIS A 925 -17.58 -14.05 -4.22
C HIS A 925 -19.09 -13.86 -4.28
N THR A 926 -19.74 -14.03 -3.14
CA THR A 926 -21.18 -13.83 -2.98
C THR A 926 -21.44 -12.66 -2.01
N ILE A 927 -22.70 -12.25 -1.89
CA ILE A 927 -23.09 -11.26 -0.86
C ILE A 927 -22.94 -11.79 0.57
N ASP A 928 -22.90 -13.11 0.77
CA ASP A 928 -22.68 -13.76 2.07
C ASP A 928 -22.05 -15.16 1.85
N ASP A 929 -20.72 -15.15 1.79
CA ASP A 929 -19.90 -16.34 1.56
C ASP A 929 -20.06 -17.38 2.68
N ALA A 930 -20.14 -16.92 3.93
CA ALA A 930 -20.21 -17.79 5.09
C ALA A 930 -21.49 -18.62 5.07
N ARG A 931 -22.64 -17.99 4.82
CA ARG A 931 -23.93 -18.67 4.71
C ARG A 931 -23.99 -19.61 3.51
N MET A 932 -23.34 -19.27 2.40
CA MET A 932 -23.27 -20.13 1.22
C MET A 932 -22.46 -21.40 1.52
N MET A 933 -21.28 -21.26 2.11
CA MET A 933 -20.40 -22.39 2.45
C MET A 933 -20.96 -23.26 3.58
N ALA A 934 -21.71 -22.69 4.53
CA ALA A 934 -22.38 -23.42 5.61
C ALA A 934 -23.37 -24.49 5.13
N THR A 935 -23.79 -24.47 3.86
CA THR A 935 -24.59 -25.55 3.26
C THR A 935 -23.82 -26.87 3.11
N GLY A 936 -22.48 -26.83 3.13
CA GLY A 936 -21.62 -27.97 2.85
C GLY A 936 -21.66 -28.44 1.39
N ARG A 937 -22.28 -27.67 0.49
CA ARG A 937 -22.47 -27.99 -0.94
C ARG A 937 -21.91 -26.94 -1.90
N VAL A 938 -21.34 -25.87 -1.35
CA VAL A 938 -20.77 -24.78 -2.14
C VAL A 938 -19.37 -24.44 -1.64
N PHE A 939 -18.42 -24.35 -2.57
CA PHE A 939 -17.11 -23.75 -2.31
C PHE A 939 -17.04 -22.37 -2.99
N VAL A 940 -16.48 -21.37 -2.31
CA VAL A 940 -16.31 -20.01 -2.85
C VAL A 940 -14.83 -19.68 -2.93
N THR A 941 -14.34 -19.29 -4.10
CA THR A 941 -12.90 -19.04 -4.29
C THR A 941 -12.43 -17.71 -3.70
N GLY A 942 -13.31 -16.72 -3.61
CA GLY A 942 -12.97 -15.33 -3.32
C GLY A 942 -12.75 -14.50 -4.59
N ARG A 943 -12.51 -13.20 -4.42
CA ARG A 943 -12.27 -12.24 -5.51
C ARG A 943 -11.03 -12.63 -6.34
N PHE A 944 -11.05 -12.33 -7.63
CA PHE A 944 -9.98 -12.61 -8.58
C PHE A 944 -9.64 -11.36 -9.41
N ALA A 945 -8.41 -11.28 -9.92
CA ALA A 945 -7.96 -10.17 -10.74
C ALA A 945 -8.43 -10.30 -12.20
N PRO A 946 -8.53 -9.18 -12.96
CA PRO A 946 -8.86 -9.24 -14.38
C PRO A 946 -7.88 -10.14 -15.14
N GLY A 947 -8.40 -11.15 -15.85
CA GLY A 947 -7.59 -12.12 -16.61
C GLY A 947 -7.41 -13.49 -15.94
N GLU A 948 -7.65 -13.61 -14.63
CA GLU A 948 -7.51 -14.89 -13.90
C GLU A 948 -8.74 -15.80 -14.01
N ALA A 949 -9.88 -15.25 -14.44
CA ALA A 949 -11.18 -15.93 -14.40
C ALA A 949 -11.16 -17.31 -15.10
N VAL A 950 -10.62 -17.37 -16.32
CA VAL A 950 -10.60 -18.60 -17.13
C VAL A 950 -9.75 -19.69 -16.47
N ASP A 951 -8.53 -19.36 -16.06
CA ASP A 951 -7.62 -20.30 -15.39
C ASP A 951 -8.23 -20.82 -14.08
N MET A 952 -8.91 -19.95 -13.33
CA MET A 952 -9.59 -20.35 -12.11
C MET A 952 -10.78 -21.27 -12.37
N ILE A 953 -11.56 -21.04 -13.43
CA ILE A 953 -12.66 -21.93 -13.84
C ILE A 953 -12.09 -23.30 -14.21
N VAL A 954 -11.03 -23.35 -15.02
CA VAL A 954 -10.35 -24.59 -15.41
C VAL A 954 -9.86 -25.36 -14.18
N ALA A 955 -9.27 -24.66 -13.20
CA ALA A 955 -8.77 -25.26 -11.97
C ALA A 955 -9.86 -25.92 -11.10
N GLN A 956 -11.15 -25.54 -11.25
CA GLN A 956 -12.23 -26.16 -10.48
C GLN A 956 -12.64 -27.53 -11.00
N GLN A 957 -12.22 -27.90 -12.22
CA GLN A 957 -12.60 -29.15 -12.89
C GLN A 957 -14.13 -29.37 -12.91
N ALA A 958 -14.88 -28.29 -13.10
CA ALA A 958 -16.33 -28.36 -13.27
C ALA A 958 -16.70 -29.05 -14.59
N ARG A 959 -17.89 -29.63 -14.66
CA ARG A 959 -18.43 -30.25 -15.89
C ARG A 959 -19.45 -29.38 -16.62
N LEU A 960 -19.99 -28.39 -15.91
CA LEU A 960 -21.04 -27.51 -16.40
C LEU A 960 -20.85 -26.13 -15.76
N GLY A 961 -21.02 -25.07 -16.54
CA GLY A 961 -21.23 -23.73 -16.02
C GLY A 961 -22.70 -23.44 -15.77
N PHE A 962 -23.01 -22.61 -14.78
CA PHE A 962 -24.37 -22.16 -14.54
C PHE A 962 -24.42 -20.64 -14.36
N VAL A 963 -25.09 -19.97 -15.30
CA VAL A 963 -25.45 -18.56 -15.17
C VAL A 963 -26.78 -18.49 -14.42
N THR A 964 -26.69 -18.21 -13.13
CA THR A 964 -27.82 -18.14 -12.19
C THR A 964 -28.64 -16.86 -12.31
N SER A 965 -28.28 -15.94 -13.21
CA SER A 965 -28.89 -14.61 -13.27
C SER A 965 -30.40 -14.69 -13.55
N ILE A 966 -31.17 -14.07 -12.66
CA ILE A 966 -32.64 -13.99 -12.74
C ILE A 966 -33.11 -12.68 -13.36
N ALA A 967 -32.17 -11.77 -13.59
CA ALA A 967 -32.39 -10.52 -14.31
C ALA A 967 -32.04 -10.71 -15.80
N PRO A 968 -32.67 -9.95 -16.70
CA PRO A 968 -32.29 -9.93 -18.11
C PRO A 968 -30.92 -9.24 -18.26
N GLU A 969 -29.83 -9.99 -18.12
CA GLU A 969 -28.47 -9.49 -18.36
C GLU A 969 -28.35 -8.91 -19.78
N THR A 970 -27.72 -7.75 -19.92
CA THR A 970 -27.53 -7.08 -21.22
C THR A 970 -26.44 -7.75 -22.07
N TRP A 971 -25.47 -8.45 -21.45
CA TRP A 971 -24.47 -9.23 -22.18
C TRP A 971 -23.97 -10.50 -21.45
N CYS A 972 -23.64 -10.38 -20.16
CA CYS A 972 -22.99 -11.41 -19.33
C CYS A 972 -21.58 -11.83 -19.79
N LEU A 973 -20.54 -11.09 -19.39
CA LEU A 973 -19.14 -11.46 -19.67
C LEU A 973 -18.73 -12.81 -19.05
N SER A 974 -19.31 -13.16 -17.90
CA SER A 974 -19.05 -14.44 -17.24
C SER A 974 -19.42 -15.65 -18.09
N LEU A 975 -20.42 -15.53 -18.97
CA LEU A 975 -20.74 -16.58 -19.95
C LEU A 975 -19.55 -16.82 -20.91
N GLY A 976 -18.94 -15.74 -21.41
CA GLY A 976 -17.77 -15.81 -22.28
C GLY A 976 -16.57 -16.46 -21.58
N ASP A 977 -16.32 -16.12 -20.32
CA ASP A 977 -15.23 -16.73 -19.54
C ASP A 977 -15.42 -18.23 -19.31
N ILE A 978 -16.66 -18.67 -19.06
CA ILE A 978 -16.99 -20.09 -18.91
C ILE A 978 -16.80 -20.83 -20.23
N TRP A 979 -17.20 -20.24 -21.35
CA TRP A 979 -16.99 -20.83 -22.68
C TRP A 979 -15.51 -20.89 -23.07
N ARG A 980 -14.71 -19.86 -22.75
CA ARG A 980 -13.24 -19.90 -22.91
C ARG A 980 -12.61 -21.04 -22.12
N ALA A 981 -13.14 -21.33 -20.94
CA ALA A 981 -12.73 -22.48 -20.13
C ALA A 981 -13.20 -23.84 -20.69
N GLY A 982 -14.02 -23.84 -21.75
CA GLY A 982 -14.46 -25.04 -22.46
C GLY A 982 -15.69 -25.74 -21.86
N LEU A 983 -16.44 -25.08 -20.97
CA LEU A 983 -17.61 -25.69 -20.32
C LEU A 983 -18.92 -25.34 -21.05
N PRO A 984 -19.83 -26.31 -21.28
CA PRO A 984 -21.20 -25.98 -21.65
C PRO A 984 -21.88 -25.23 -20.50
N VAL A 985 -22.88 -24.40 -20.81
CA VAL A 985 -23.52 -23.53 -19.81
C VAL A 985 -25.01 -23.75 -19.74
N ALA A 986 -25.54 -23.92 -18.52
CA ALA A 986 -26.96 -23.75 -18.25
C ALA A 986 -27.25 -22.28 -17.92
N ALA A 987 -28.35 -21.72 -18.45
CA ALA A 987 -28.83 -20.39 -18.09
C ALA A 987 -30.37 -20.35 -18.14
N PHE A 988 -30.98 -19.41 -17.44
CA PHE A 988 -32.42 -19.16 -17.61
C PHE A 988 -32.71 -18.55 -18.99
N ASP A 989 -33.88 -18.84 -19.56
CA ASP A 989 -34.34 -18.28 -20.85
C ASP A 989 -34.77 -16.81 -20.71
N ILE A 990 -33.80 -15.95 -20.38
CA ILE A 990 -33.96 -14.51 -20.19
C ILE A 990 -32.68 -13.76 -20.57
N GLY A 991 -32.83 -12.60 -21.21
CA GLY A 991 -31.71 -11.68 -21.48
C GLY A 991 -30.74 -12.17 -22.56
N ALA A 992 -29.60 -11.48 -22.65
CA ALA A 992 -28.52 -11.81 -23.57
C ALA A 992 -27.92 -13.22 -23.39
N PRO A 993 -27.78 -13.80 -22.17
CA PRO A 993 -27.31 -15.17 -22.02
C PRO A 993 -28.15 -16.15 -22.85
N ALA A 994 -29.48 -16.01 -22.80
CA ALA A 994 -30.37 -16.89 -23.55
C ALA A 994 -30.24 -16.71 -25.06
N GLU A 995 -30.17 -15.47 -25.54
CA GLU A 995 -29.92 -15.13 -26.94
C GLU A 995 -28.61 -15.76 -27.45
N ARG A 996 -27.53 -15.60 -26.68
CA ARG A 996 -26.20 -16.12 -27.02
C ARG A 996 -26.18 -17.65 -27.02
N LEU A 997 -26.82 -18.31 -26.05
CA LEU A 997 -26.95 -19.78 -26.02
C LEU A 997 -27.73 -20.31 -27.23
N LYS A 998 -28.84 -19.66 -27.62
CA LYS A 998 -29.62 -20.03 -28.82
C LYS A 998 -28.78 -19.92 -30.09
N LYS A 999 -27.97 -18.86 -30.18
CA LYS A 999 -27.10 -18.60 -31.34
C LYS A 999 -25.96 -19.60 -31.46
N THR A 1000 -25.30 -19.96 -30.35
CA THR A 1000 -24.11 -20.82 -30.38
C THR A 1000 -24.40 -22.30 -30.27
N GLY A 1001 -25.57 -22.68 -29.74
CA GLY A 1001 -25.94 -24.07 -29.43
C GLY A 1001 -25.10 -24.70 -28.31
N PHE A 1002 -24.23 -23.94 -27.64
CA PHE A 1002 -23.27 -24.46 -26.65
C PHE A 1002 -23.76 -24.25 -25.21
N GLY A 1003 -24.89 -24.88 -24.87
CA GLY A 1003 -25.50 -24.78 -23.55
C GLY A 1003 -26.94 -25.28 -23.48
N PHE A 1004 -27.58 -25.07 -22.34
CA PHE A 1004 -28.94 -25.50 -22.02
C PHE A 1004 -29.75 -24.33 -21.46
N LEU A 1005 -31.00 -24.20 -21.92
CA LEU A 1005 -31.92 -23.18 -21.40
C LEU A 1005 -32.88 -23.79 -20.38
N LEU A 1006 -33.03 -23.09 -19.27
CA LEU A 1006 -33.96 -23.41 -18.20
C LEU A 1006 -35.14 -22.42 -18.23
N PRO A 1007 -36.39 -22.89 -18.09
CA PRO A 1007 -37.51 -21.99 -17.86
C PRO A 1007 -37.28 -21.11 -16.62
N LEU A 1008 -37.64 -19.84 -16.73
CA LEU A 1008 -37.58 -18.92 -15.60
C LEU A 1008 -38.62 -19.35 -14.54
N GLY A 1009 -38.21 -19.41 -13.27
CA GLY A 1009 -39.12 -19.75 -12.16
C GLY A 1009 -39.23 -21.24 -11.80
N LEU A 1010 -38.37 -22.10 -12.37
CA LEU A 1010 -38.24 -23.49 -11.90
C LEU A 1010 -37.99 -23.57 -10.38
N SER A 1011 -38.54 -24.61 -9.75
CA SER A 1011 -38.23 -24.90 -8.35
C SER A 1011 -36.76 -25.33 -8.19
N PRO A 1012 -36.12 -25.11 -7.02
CA PRO A 1012 -34.73 -25.52 -6.80
C PRO A 1012 -34.46 -27.00 -7.09
N GLY A 1013 -35.43 -27.87 -6.77
CA GLY A 1013 -35.34 -29.30 -7.06
C GLY A 1013 -35.39 -29.62 -8.56
N ALA A 1014 -36.22 -28.91 -9.32
CA ALA A 1014 -36.27 -29.05 -10.78
C ALA A 1014 -35.00 -28.50 -11.45
N ILE A 1015 -34.44 -27.40 -10.95
CA ILE A 1015 -33.15 -26.86 -11.39
C ILE A 1015 -32.05 -27.91 -11.18
N ASN A 1016 -31.93 -28.46 -9.96
CA ASN A 1016 -30.93 -29.49 -9.66
C ASN A 1016 -31.07 -30.72 -10.58
N ASN A 1017 -32.30 -31.20 -10.81
CA ASN A 1017 -32.54 -32.32 -11.70
C ASN A 1017 -32.09 -32.02 -13.15
N ALA A 1018 -32.37 -30.81 -13.64
CA ALA A 1018 -31.95 -30.37 -14.97
C ALA A 1018 -30.42 -30.23 -15.10
N LEU A 1019 -29.75 -29.68 -14.07
CA LEU A 1019 -28.28 -29.58 -14.04
C LEU A 1019 -27.62 -30.97 -14.03
N ILE A 1020 -28.15 -31.92 -13.25
CA ILE A 1020 -27.65 -33.30 -13.21
C ILE A 1020 -27.83 -33.97 -14.58
N ALA A 1021 -28.99 -33.81 -15.22
CA ALA A 1021 -29.23 -34.33 -16.56
C ALA A 1021 -28.24 -33.73 -17.59
N ALA A 1022 -28.02 -32.41 -17.54
CA ALA A 1022 -27.07 -31.72 -18.42
C ALA A 1022 -25.62 -32.20 -18.23
N ILE A 1023 -25.20 -32.47 -16.98
CA ILE A 1023 -23.88 -33.06 -16.67
C ILE A 1023 -23.75 -34.46 -17.28
N GLY A 1024 -24.81 -35.27 -17.22
CA GLY A 1024 -24.85 -36.60 -17.83
C GLY A 1024 -24.64 -36.56 -19.34
N THR A 1025 -25.32 -35.62 -20.03
CA THR A 1025 -25.18 -35.46 -21.49
C THR A 1025 -23.85 -34.85 -21.94
N ALA A 1026 -23.17 -34.10 -21.07
CA ALA A 1026 -21.88 -33.48 -21.38
C ALA A 1026 -20.67 -34.45 -21.23
N GLY A 1027 -20.89 -35.65 -20.69
CA GLY A 1027 -19.84 -36.64 -20.44
C GLY A 1027 -19.55 -37.60 -21.61
N ASP A 1028 -20.43 -37.66 -22.62
CA ASP A 1028 -20.37 -38.60 -23.74
C ASP A 1028 -19.88 -37.96 -25.07
N GLY A 1029 -19.38 -36.71 -25.02
CA GLY A 1029 -19.01 -35.89 -26.18
C GLY A 1029 -17.53 -35.55 -26.31
#